data_AF-A0A1D3JUG0-F1
#
_entry.id   AF-A0A1D3JUG0-F1
#
_cell.length_a   1.000
_cell.length_b   1.000
_cell.length_c   1.000
_cell.angle_alpha   90.00
_cell.angle_beta   90.00
_cell.angle_gamma   90.00
#
_symmetry.space_group_name_H-M   'P 1'
#
loop_
_entity.id
_entity.type
_entity.pdbx_description
1 polymer ?
#
loop_
_entity_poly.entity_id
_entity_poly.type
_entity_poly.pdbx_seq_one_letter_code
_entity_poly.pdbx_strand_id
1 'polypeptide(L)'
;MARLPLLRLFSLALRQLLRDARAGELRVLFFALLVAVASSTAIGYFGARLNGAMLLRATEFLGADLVLEGSSPARPEQIRSGIELGLDHARVVEFSSVIATDNGIQLSSIKAVNEQYPLRGELKSAAAPFADETAGGGPKPGEAWVEARLLTALDLKVGDSIDVGMKSLRLARVLTYEPDRAGNFYSLTPRVMINLADLGATGVVQPGSRVSYRELWRAAPSSTALQTYRDLIEPGLAANQRLQDSRDGNQQIGGALGKAERYLNMASLVAVLLAGVAVALSANRFASRRFDASALLRCLGLSRRETMLLFSLQLSVLGLLASLAGALLGWLAQFGLFYFLHDLLPADVPPGGLLPAIAGIGTGLVALAGFALPPLAALGRVPPLRVLRRDLLPIPSSTWMVYGAALLALGLIMWRLSLDLVLTFALLGGGVVAALILGGLLLLLLQSLRRLLARASLPWRLGLGQLLRYPLAAAGQSLAFGLILLSMGLIALLRGELLDTWQNQLPKDAPNYFALNILPADKDAFGARLLELQAQSAPLYPVVPGRLISVNGEPVQAIVSKDSSGDRAIQRDLSLTWAADLPPGNALTAGTWWSQQPGDEIPGVSVEAKVAESLKLKLDDHLVFTVAGETREARVTSLRTINWDNFQPNFFMIFQPGTLKDLPATYLTSFYLAPAMTGRSSTCPGPSRRSRSCRSRPCWNSCAASSPK
;
A
#
# COMPACT_ATOMS: atom_id res chain seq x y z
N MET A 1 9.57 56.83 25.20
CA MET A 1 9.25 55.63 26.01
C MET A 1 10.32 54.58 25.75
N ALA A 2 11.10 54.21 26.77
CA ALA A 2 12.19 53.25 26.64
C ALA A 2 11.59 51.85 26.36
N ARG A 3 11.93 51.27 25.20
CA ARG A 3 11.54 49.89 24.88
C ARG A 3 12.25 48.94 25.85
N LEU A 4 11.51 48.02 26.45
CA LEU A 4 12.14 47.00 27.29
C LEU A 4 13.02 46.08 26.42
N PRO A 5 14.24 45.76 26.86
CA PRO A 5 15.07 44.81 26.13
C PRO A 5 14.41 43.43 26.10
N LEU A 6 14.55 42.72 24.98
CA LEU A 6 13.88 41.44 24.72
C LEU A 6 14.19 40.39 25.81
N LEU A 7 15.40 40.40 26.36
CA LEU A 7 15.81 39.54 27.48
C LEU A 7 14.98 39.78 28.76
N ARG A 8 14.64 41.04 29.07
CA ARG A 8 13.80 41.36 30.23
C ARG A 8 12.35 40.92 30.00
N LEU A 9 11.82 41.11 28.78
CA LEU A 9 10.50 40.61 28.40
C LEU A 9 10.43 39.08 28.47
N PHE A 10 11.48 38.38 28.01
CA PHE A 10 11.59 36.94 28.12
C PHE A 10 11.65 36.46 29.58
N SER A 11 12.45 37.12 30.42
CA SER A 11 12.53 36.78 31.85
C SER A 11 11.18 36.99 32.56
N LEU A 12 10.45 38.05 32.21
CA LEU A 12 9.12 38.34 32.74
C LEU A 12 8.10 37.30 32.24
N ALA A 13 8.16 36.94 30.96
CA ALA A 13 7.33 35.90 30.37
C ALA A 13 7.53 34.55 31.07
N LEU A 14 8.78 34.13 31.31
CA LEU A 14 9.08 32.87 31.97
C LEU A 14 8.65 32.85 33.44
N ARG A 15 8.90 33.92 34.20
CA ARG A 15 8.46 34.01 35.61
C ARG A 15 6.94 33.98 35.73
N GLN A 16 6.22 34.69 34.86
CA GLN A 16 4.76 34.62 34.81
C GLN A 16 4.32 33.21 34.43
N LEU A 17 4.89 32.61 33.38
CA LEU A 17 4.54 31.26 32.94
C LEU A 17 4.72 30.23 34.07
N LEU A 18 5.83 30.25 34.81
CA LEU A 18 6.10 29.35 35.93
C LEU A 18 5.10 29.52 37.08
N ARG A 19 4.75 30.77 37.40
CA ARG A 19 3.71 31.05 38.40
C ARG A 19 2.35 30.54 37.95
N ASP A 20 2.07 30.73 36.68
CA ASP A 20 0.76 30.48 36.10
C ASP A 20 0.61 29.01 35.63
N ALA A 21 1.68 28.21 35.58
CA ALA A 21 1.65 26.76 35.38
C ALA A 21 0.88 26.01 36.49
N ARG A 22 0.67 26.67 37.64
CA ARG A 22 -0.20 26.17 38.72
C ARG A 22 -1.69 26.36 38.41
N ALA A 23 -2.05 27.22 37.46
CA ALA A 23 -3.43 27.42 37.02
C ALA A 23 -3.89 26.29 36.10
N GLY A 24 -5.16 25.88 36.24
CA GLY A 24 -5.73 24.76 35.49
C GLY A 24 -5.77 24.96 33.97
N GLU A 25 -5.97 26.19 33.49
CA GLU A 25 -6.12 26.46 32.05
C GLU A 25 -4.85 26.21 31.24
N LEU A 26 -3.69 26.61 31.78
CA LEU A 26 -2.39 26.37 31.12
C LEU A 26 -2.05 24.88 31.10
N ARG A 27 -2.47 24.11 32.11
CA ARG A 27 -2.32 22.66 32.13
C ARG A 27 -3.15 22.00 31.04
N VAL A 28 -4.42 22.40 30.87
CA VAL A 28 -5.26 21.87 29.79
C VAL A 28 -4.66 22.20 28.42
N LEU A 29 -4.18 23.44 28.23
CA LEU A 29 -3.51 23.83 26.99
C LEU A 29 -2.23 23.01 26.74
N PHE A 30 -1.41 22.81 27.78
CA PHE A 30 -0.20 22.00 27.71
C PHE A 30 -0.50 20.54 27.38
N PHE A 31 -1.44 19.90 28.08
CA PHE A 31 -1.82 18.50 27.83
C PHE A 31 -2.49 18.32 26.48
N ALA A 32 -3.34 19.25 26.03
CA ALA A 32 -3.94 19.19 24.70
C ALA A 32 -2.86 19.21 23.61
N LEU A 33 -1.88 20.09 23.73
CA LEU A 33 -0.77 20.17 22.78
C LEU A 33 0.17 18.96 22.88
N LEU A 34 0.49 18.52 24.09
CA LEU A 34 1.31 17.34 24.35
C LEU A 34 0.70 16.09 23.73
N VAL A 35 -0.61 15.86 23.91
CA VAL A 35 -1.34 14.73 23.32
C VAL A 35 -1.36 14.84 21.79
N ALA A 36 -1.59 16.04 21.23
CA ALA A 36 -1.55 16.23 19.78
C ALA A 36 -0.20 15.84 19.17
N VAL A 37 0.89 16.34 19.77
CA VAL A 37 2.25 16.09 19.28
C VAL A 37 2.67 14.64 19.54
N ALA A 38 2.34 14.07 20.70
CA ALA A 38 2.62 12.67 21.00
C ALA A 38 1.93 11.73 20.02
N SER A 39 0.63 11.92 19.77
CA SER A 39 -0.13 11.12 18.81
C SER A 39 0.41 11.26 17.39
N SER A 40 0.64 12.49 16.92
CA SER A 40 1.17 12.74 15.56
C SER A 40 2.59 12.17 15.39
N THR A 41 3.43 12.29 16.41
CA THR A 41 4.80 11.74 16.39
C THR A 41 4.79 10.22 16.44
N ALA A 42 3.99 9.61 17.32
CA ALA A 42 3.87 8.15 17.43
C ALA A 42 3.37 7.52 16.13
N ILE A 43 2.33 8.10 15.50
CA ILE A 43 1.78 7.64 14.23
C ILE A 43 2.80 7.80 13.10
N GLY A 44 3.48 8.94 13.03
CA GLY A 44 4.52 9.18 12.02
C GLY A 44 5.68 8.19 12.15
N TYR A 45 6.12 7.89 13.38
CA TYR A 45 7.16 6.88 13.62
C TYR A 45 6.69 5.48 13.25
N PHE A 46 5.47 5.10 13.64
CA PHE A 46 4.90 3.81 13.28
C PHE A 46 4.81 3.65 11.76
N GLY A 47 4.28 4.64 11.04
CA GLY A 47 4.20 4.65 9.58
C GLY A 47 5.57 4.53 8.93
N ALA A 48 6.55 5.34 9.34
CA ALA A 48 7.90 5.31 8.79
C ALA A 48 8.60 3.96 9.01
N ARG A 49 8.50 3.40 10.22
CA ARG A 49 9.11 2.11 10.57
C ARG A 49 8.42 0.95 9.89
N LEU A 50 7.09 0.97 9.81
CA LEU A 50 6.31 -0.06 9.12
C LEU A 50 6.60 -0.05 7.62
N ASN A 51 6.58 1.13 6.97
CA ASN A 51 6.95 1.27 5.57
C ASN A 51 8.40 0.81 5.33
N GLY A 52 9.34 1.16 6.22
CA GLY A 52 10.73 0.69 6.15
C GLY A 52 10.89 -0.83 6.29
N ALA A 53 10.21 -1.45 7.25
CA ALA A 53 10.23 -2.91 7.43
C ALA A 53 9.62 -3.64 6.23
N MET A 54 8.57 -3.07 5.63
CA MET A 54 7.91 -3.64 4.46
C MET A 54 8.76 -3.48 3.20
N LEU A 55 9.43 -2.35 3.02
CA LEU A 55 10.42 -2.18 1.95
C LEU A 55 11.55 -3.18 2.10
N LEU A 56 12.05 -3.39 3.32
CA LEU A 56 13.08 -4.38 3.58
C LEU A 56 12.62 -5.80 3.18
N ARG A 57 11.41 -6.22 3.58
CA ARG A 57 10.81 -7.49 3.13
C ARG A 57 10.63 -7.55 1.61
N ALA A 58 10.20 -6.47 0.98
CA ALA A 58 10.04 -6.42 -0.48
C ALA A 58 11.39 -6.55 -1.22
N THR A 59 12.46 -5.95 -0.69
CA THR A 59 13.83 -6.11 -1.23
C THR A 59 14.38 -7.52 -1.01
N GLU A 60 14.00 -8.21 0.07
CA GLU A 60 14.31 -9.65 0.25
C GLU A 60 13.65 -10.49 -0.85
N PHE A 61 12.37 -10.24 -1.15
CA PHE A 61 11.66 -10.91 -2.26
C PHE A 61 12.21 -10.58 -3.65
N LEU A 62 13.01 -9.53 -3.78
CA LEU A 62 13.69 -9.18 -5.01
C LEU A 62 15.12 -9.75 -5.06
N GLY A 63 15.67 -10.15 -3.90
CA GLY A 63 17.05 -10.57 -3.70
C GLY A 63 18.06 -9.41 -3.71
N ALA A 64 17.58 -8.16 -3.85
CA ALA A 64 18.37 -6.93 -3.98
C ALA A 64 17.50 -5.69 -3.76
N ASP A 65 18.12 -4.51 -3.67
CA ASP A 65 17.39 -3.23 -3.60
C ASP A 65 16.92 -2.76 -4.98
N LEU A 66 17.71 -3.03 -6.02
CA LEU A 66 17.43 -2.70 -7.41
C LEU A 66 17.94 -3.80 -8.34
N VAL A 67 17.19 -4.09 -9.40
CA VAL A 67 17.56 -5.10 -10.41
C VAL A 67 17.50 -4.49 -11.79
N LEU A 68 18.59 -4.61 -12.54
CA LEU A 68 18.58 -4.41 -13.99
C LEU A 68 18.34 -5.78 -14.64
N GLU A 69 17.15 -5.98 -15.18
CA GLU A 69 16.77 -7.20 -15.88
C GLU A 69 16.78 -6.96 -17.40
N GLY A 70 17.27 -7.93 -18.17
CA GLY A 70 17.10 -7.92 -19.62
C GLY A 70 17.34 -9.26 -20.30
N SER A 71 16.97 -9.36 -21.58
CA SER A 71 17.22 -10.58 -22.39
C SER A 71 18.64 -10.69 -22.93
N SER A 72 19.47 -9.66 -22.70
CA SER A 72 20.88 -9.61 -23.06
C SER A 72 21.73 -9.21 -21.85
N PRO A 73 23.02 -9.58 -21.81
CA PRO A 73 23.94 -9.12 -20.77
C PRO A 73 23.94 -7.59 -20.65
N ALA A 74 24.12 -7.07 -19.43
CA ALA A 74 24.30 -5.64 -19.22
C ALA A 74 25.61 -5.15 -19.85
N ARG A 75 25.61 -3.91 -20.36
CA ARG A 75 26.81 -3.29 -20.92
C ARG A 75 27.85 -3.08 -19.81
N PRO A 76 29.15 -3.17 -20.11
CA PRO A 76 30.21 -2.95 -19.11
C PRO A 76 30.12 -1.59 -18.40
N GLU A 77 29.69 -0.55 -19.11
CA GLU A 77 29.46 0.79 -18.55
C GLU A 77 28.34 0.81 -17.49
N GLN A 78 27.27 0.03 -17.71
CA GLN A 78 26.16 -0.08 -16.76
C GLN A 78 26.60 -0.76 -15.46
N ILE A 79 27.51 -1.73 -15.53
CA ILE A 79 28.03 -2.41 -14.34
C ILE A 79 29.07 -1.53 -13.64
N ARG A 80 29.97 -0.89 -14.41
CA ARG A 80 31.04 -0.06 -13.86
C ARG A 80 30.48 1.12 -13.07
N SER A 81 29.44 1.80 -13.57
CA SER A 81 28.84 2.94 -12.88
C SER A 81 28.25 2.56 -11.51
N GLY A 82 27.64 1.38 -11.38
CA GLY A 82 27.15 0.89 -10.10
C GLY A 82 28.27 0.60 -9.10
N ILE A 83 29.34 -0.03 -9.56
CA ILE A 83 30.52 -0.34 -8.73
C ILE A 83 31.25 0.94 -8.29
N GLU A 84 31.41 1.92 -9.19
CA GLU A 84 32.03 3.23 -8.89
C GLU A 84 31.23 4.04 -7.86
N LEU A 85 29.91 3.84 -7.81
CA LEU A 85 29.03 4.42 -6.80
C LEU A 85 29.06 3.68 -5.45
N GLY A 86 29.89 2.63 -5.32
CA GLY A 86 30.03 1.82 -4.11
C GLY A 86 28.84 0.92 -3.83
N LEU A 87 28.10 0.49 -4.87
CA LEU A 87 27.02 -0.47 -4.74
C LEU A 87 27.57 -1.90 -4.73
N ASP A 88 27.02 -2.74 -3.86
CA ASP A 88 27.27 -4.18 -3.90
C ASP A 88 26.58 -4.78 -5.13
N HIS A 89 27.28 -5.65 -5.84
CA HIS A 89 26.84 -6.22 -7.11
C HIS A 89 26.77 -7.75 -7.03
N ALA A 90 25.65 -8.30 -7.52
CA ALA A 90 25.53 -9.72 -7.80
C ALA A 90 24.94 -9.95 -9.19
N ARG A 91 25.30 -11.08 -9.80
CA ARG A 91 24.86 -11.44 -11.14
C ARG A 91 24.14 -12.77 -11.12
N VAL A 92 22.98 -12.78 -11.76
CA VAL A 92 22.12 -13.94 -11.91
C VAL A 92 21.75 -14.11 -13.38
N VAL A 93 21.78 -15.36 -13.84
CA VAL A 93 21.32 -15.73 -15.18
C VAL A 93 20.32 -16.87 -15.08
N GLU A 94 19.12 -16.66 -15.60
CA GLU A 94 18.01 -17.61 -15.55
C GLU A 94 17.62 -18.07 -16.95
N PHE A 95 17.44 -19.37 -17.11
CA PHE A 95 17.02 -19.99 -18.36
C PHE A 95 16.35 -21.33 -18.11
N SER A 96 15.60 -21.82 -19.10
CA SER A 96 15.01 -23.17 -19.06
C SER A 96 15.88 -24.12 -19.87
N SER A 97 16.18 -25.30 -19.33
CA SER A 97 16.85 -26.38 -20.07
C SER A 97 16.40 -27.74 -19.57
N VAL A 98 16.65 -28.75 -20.39
CA VAL A 98 16.45 -30.15 -20.02
C VAL A 98 17.67 -30.61 -19.24
N ILE A 99 17.41 -31.22 -18.09
CA ILE A 99 18.41 -31.91 -17.28
C ILE A 99 18.36 -33.38 -17.67
N ALA A 100 19.52 -33.95 -17.95
CA ALA A 100 19.68 -35.36 -18.26
C ALA A 100 20.38 -36.10 -17.13
N THR A 101 19.94 -37.32 -16.90
CA THR A 101 20.49 -38.26 -15.93
C THR A 101 20.34 -39.68 -16.48
N ASP A 102 21.00 -40.65 -15.84
CA ASP A 102 20.86 -42.06 -16.21
C ASP A 102 19.41 -42.57 -16.07
N ASN A 103 18.63 -41.95 -15.17
CA ASN A 103 17.25 -42.34 -14.86
C ASN A 103 16.20 -41.65 -15.76
N GLY A 104 16.59 -40.64 -16.55
CA GLY A 104 15.68 -39.92 -17.43
C GLY A 104 16.03 -38.45 -17.62
N ILE A 105 15.13 -37.74 -18.29
CA ILE A 105 15.25 -36.32 -18.62
C ILE A 105 14.10 -35.52 -18.01
N GLN A 106 14.37 -34.31 -17.53
CA GLN A 106 13.34 -33.42 -16.98
C GLN A 106 13.61 -31.97 -17.34
N LEU A 107 12.59 -31.27 -17.85
CA LEU A 107 12.66 -29.83 -18.06
C LEU A 107 12.72 -29.11 -16.71
N SER A 108 13.74 -28.29 -16.52
CA SER A 108 14.00 -27.56 -15.27
C SER A 108 14.36 -26.11 -15.55
N SER A 109 14.12 -25.23 -14.57
CA SER A 109 14.55 -23.84 -14.64
C SER A 109 15.90 -23.70 -13.95
N ILE A 110 16.94 -23.43 -14.74
CA ILE A 110 18.31 -23.29 -14.25
C ILE A 110 18.59 -21.84 -13.90
N LYS A 111 19.20 -21.66 -12.73
CA LYS A 111 19.63 -20.37 -12.22
C LYS A 111 21.12 -20.42 -11.93
N ALA A 112 21.90 -19.68 -12.70
CA ALA A 112 23.33 -19.53 -12.48
C ALA A 112 23.57 -18.28 -11.62
N VAL A 113 24.21 -18.46 -10.46
CA VAL A 113 24.41 -17.41 -9.45
C VAL A 113 25.89 -17.26 -9.12
N ASN A 114 26.32 -16.03 -8.84
CA ASN A 114 27.65 -15.78 -8.30
C ASN A 114 27.66 -15.88 -6.76
N GLU A 115 28.85 -15.86 -6.15
CA GLU A 115 29.02 -16.05 -4.69
C GLU A 115 28.36 -14.94 -3.85
N GLN A 116 28.19 -13.73 -4.39
CA GLN A 116 27.53 -12.63 -3.68
C GLN A 116 26.00 -12.76 -3.63
N TYR A 117 25.39 -13.68 -4.38
CA TYR A 117 23.95 -13.86 -4.37
C TYR A 117 23.51 -14.70 -3.15
N PRO A 118 22.38 -14.35 -2.49
CA PRO A 118 21.56 -13.15 -2.70
C PRO A 118 22.14 -11.91 -1.97
N LEU A 119 21.90 -10.70 -2.49
CA LEU A 119 22.32 -9.46 -1.81
C LEU A 119 21.37 -9.07 -0.66
N ARG A 120 20.09 -9.46 -0.76
CA ARG A 120 19.06 -9.29 0.27
C ARG A 120 18.32 -10.61 0.50
N GLY A 121 17.96 -10.89 1.74
CA GLY A 121 17.39 -12.18 2.15
C GLY A 121 18.47 -13.27 2.26
N GLU A 122 18.03 -14.49 2.53
CA GLU A 122 18.93 -15.63 2.71
C GLU A 122 18.45 -16.82 1.87
N LEU A 123 19.39 -17.47 1.17
CA LEU A 123 19.15 -18.75 0.54
C LEU A 123 19.11 -19.84 1.61
N LYS A 124 18.16 -20.78 1.55
CA LYS A 124 18.16 -21.94 2.47
C LYS A 124 18.25 -23.24 1.71
N SER A 125 19.03 -24.15 2.28
CA SER A 125 19.24 -25.49 1.74
C SER A 125 19.34 -26.53 2.84
N ALA A 126 19.04 -27.78 2.49
CA ALA A 126 19.13 -28.92 3.39
C ALA A 126 20.09 -29.98 2.81
N ALA A 127 20.69 -30.78 3.68
CA ALA A 127 21.60 -31.86 3.27
C ALA A 127 20.87 -33.04 2.58
N ALA A 128 19.59 -33.21 2.89
CA ALA A 128 18.70 -34.21 2.30
C ALA A 128 17.26 -33.66 2.29
N PRO A 129 16.34 -34.24 1.50
CA PRO A 129 14.93 -33.87 1.55
C PRO A 129 14.38 -33.97 2.98
N PHE A 130 13.69 -32.94 3.44
CA PHE A 130 13.08 -32.84 4.78
C PHE A 130 14.08 -32.83 5.97
N ALA A 131 15.38 -32.62 5.73
CA ALA A 131 16.35 -32.40 6.80
C ALA A 131 16.35 -30.93 7.29
N ASP A 132 17.07 -30.66 8.39
CA ASP A 132 17.21 -29.32 8.95
C ASP A 132 17.76 -28.32 7.92
N GLU A 133 17.14 -27.15 7.87
CA GLU A 133 17.52 -26.08 6.95
C GLU A 133 18.77 -25.36 7.45
N THR A 134 19.74 -25.17 6.56
CA THR A 134 20.88 -24.28 6.77
C THR A 134 20.69 -23.03 5.92
N ALA A 135 20.78 -21.87 6.55
CA ALA A 135 20.75 -20.58 5.87
C ALA A 135 22.13 -20.18 5.32
N GLY A 136 22.14 -19.57 4.15
CA GLY A 136 23.33 -19.03 3.48
C GLY A 136 24.08 -20.01 2.57
N GLY A 137 25.11 -19.47 1.92
CA GLY A 137 25.93 -20.17 0.92
C GLY A 137 25.27 -20.26 -0.45
N GLY A 138 26.05 -20.73 -1.43
CA GLY A 138 25.58 -21.04 -2.78
C GLY A 138 26.35 -22.25 -3.33
N PRO A 139 25.96 -22.79 -4.49
CA PRO A 139 26.67 -23.89 -5.12
C PRO A 139 28.11 -23.47 -5.47
N LYS A 140 29.09 -24.30 -5.12
CA LYS A 140 30.47 -24.13 -5.56
C LYS A 140 30.60 -24.49 -7.04
N PRO A 141 31.69 -24.07 -7.73
CA PRO A 141 31.96 -24.53 -9.09
C PRO A 141 31.96 -26.07 -9.18
N GLY A 142 31.20 -26.63 -10.12
CA GLY A 142 30.98 -28.06 -10.30
C GLY A 142 29.84 -28.67 -9.46
N GLU A 143 29.20 -27.88 -8.59
CA GLU A 143 28.07 -28.32 -7.76
C GLU A 143 26.74 -27.73 -8.26
N ALA A 144 25.65 -28.46 -8.00
CA ALA A 144 24.29 -28.00 -8.23
C ALA A 144 23.42 -28.22 -6.99
N TRP A 145 22.55 -27.26 -6.70
CA TRP A 145 21.50 -27.38 -5.68
C TRP A 145 20.16 -27.50 -6.38
N VAL A 146 19.35 -28.48 -5.97
CA VAL A 146 18.07 -28.76 -6.66
C VAL A 146 16.91 -28.84 -5.70
N GLU A 147 15.70 -28.60 -6.18
CA GLU A 147 14.50 -28.84 -5.39
C GLU A 147 14.21 -30.32 -5.15
N ALA A 148 13.55 -30.60 -4.02
CA ALA A 148 13.07 -31.95 -3.67
C ALA A 148 12.23 -32.60 -4.76
N ARG A 149 11.41 -31.83 -5.50
CA ARG A 149 10.55 -32.37 -6.58
C ARG A 149 11.36 -32.96 -7.74
N LEU A 150 12.56 -32.43 -8.02
CA LEU A 150 13.42 -32.97 -9.07
C LEU A 150 14.01 -34.31 -8.64
N LEU A 151 14.39 -34.42 -7.36
CA LEU A 151 14.87 -35.67 -6.78
C LEU A 151 13.83 -36.78 -6.89
N THR A 152 12.57 -36.47 -6.55
CA THR A 152 11.47 -37.43 -6.68
C THR A 152 11.15 -37.77 -8.14
N ALA A 153 11.21 -36.79 -9.06
CA ALA A 153 10.84 -37.00 -10.47
C ALA A 153 11.83 -37.87 -11.23
N LEU A 154 13.12 -37.81 -10.89
CA LEU A 154 14.21 -38.55 -11.55
C LEU A 154 14.82 -39.66 -10.67
N ASP A 155 14.21 -39.93 -9.51
CA ASP A 155 14.69 -40.89 -8.50
C ASP A 155 16.18 -40.69 -8.14
N LEU A 156 16.55 -39.43 -7.89
CA LEU A 156 17.93 -39.00 -7.59
C LEU A 156 18.17 -38.86 -6.08
N LYS A 157 19.43 -39.02 -5.69
CA LYS A 157 19.92 -38.80 -4.31
C LYS A 157 20.94 -37.66 -4.28
N VAL A 158 21.09 -37.08 -3.10
CA VAL A 158 22.15 -36.10 -2.87
C VAL A 158 23.51 -36.78 -2.97
N GLY A 159 24.36 -36.26 -3.84
CA GLY A 159 25.64 -36.86 -4.22
C GLY A 159 25.70 -37.33 -5.67
N ASP A 160 24.56 -37.57 -6.31
CA ASP A 160 24.47 -38.00 -7.71
C ASP A 160 24.86 -36.88 -8.68
N SER A 161 25.11 -37.22 -9.95
CA SER A 161 25.44 -36.25 -11.00
C SER A 161 24.23 -35.96 -11.88
N ILE A 162 24.12 -34.70 -12.30
CA ILE A 162 23.13 -34.24 -13.27
C ILE A 162 23.82 -33.52 -14.41
N ASP A 163 23.37 -33.77 -15.64
CA ASP A 163 23.90 -33.11 -16.82
C ASP A 163 23.02 -31.92 -17.20
N VAL A 164 23.64 -30.75 -17.24
CA VAL A 164 23.04 -29.50 -17.70
C VAL A 164 23.72 -29.09 -19.00
N GLY A 165 23.06 -29.39 -20.12
CA GLY A 165 23.67 -29.23 -21.45
C GLY A 165 24.86 -30.18 -21.59
N MET A 166 26.07 -29.63 -21.75
CA MET A 166 27.31 -30.40 -21.90
C MET A 166 28.10 -30.57 -20.59
N LYS A 167 27.63 -29.99 -19.48
CA LYS A 167 28.37 -29.99 -18.21
C LYS A 167 27.68 -30.93 -17.22
N SER A 168 28.46 -31.88 -16.69
CA SER A 168 28.05 -32.69 -15.56
C SER A 168 28.33 -31.96 -14.25
N LEU A 169 27.33 -31.91 -13.37
CA LEU A 169 27.36 -31.22 -12.08
C LEU A 169 26.95 -32.17 -10.97
N ARG A 170 27.63 -32.10 -9.83
CA ARG A 170 27.31 -32.94 -8.68
C ARG A 170 26.22 -32.27 -7.83
N LEU A 171 25.20 -33.05 -7.50
CA LEU A 171 24.09 -32.61 -6.67
C LEU A 171 24.54 -32.55 -5.19
N ALA A 172 24.79 -31.34 -4.70
CA ALA A 172 25.43 -31.15 -3.39
C ALA A 172 24.41 -30.97 -2.26
N ARG A 173 23.31 -30.26 -2.51
CA ARG A 173 22.28 -29.93 -1.50
C ARG A 173 20.89 -29.83 -2.11
N VAL A 174 19.88 -29.89 -1.25
CA VAL A 174 18.49 -29.66 -1.61
C VAL A 174 18.16 -28.19 -1.36
N LEU A 175 17.71 -27.47 -2.39
CA LEU A 175 17.24 -26.10 -2.28
C LEU A 175 15.84 -26.09 -1.64
N THR A 176 15.71 -25.50 -0.45
CA THR A 176 14.42 -25.43 0.28
C THR A 176 13.76 -24.07 0.16
N TYR A 177 14.54 -22.99 0.14
CA TYR A 177 14.02 -21.63 0.01
C TYR A 177 14.93 -20.74 -0.86
N GLU A 178 14.32 -20.04 -1.81
CA GLU A 178 14.93 -19.07 -2.71
C GLU A 178 14.21 -17.72 -2.52
N PRO A 179 14.90 -16.65 -2.07
CA PRO A 179 14.24 -15.41 -1.65
C PRO A 179 13.58 -14.66 -2.81
N ASP A 180 14.21 -14.61 -3.98
CA ASP A 180 13.71 -13.89 -5.17
C ASP A 180 12.86 -14.75 -6.10
N ARG A 181 12.31 -15.84 -5.59
CA ARG A 181 11.40 -16.72 -6.32
C ARG A 181 9.95 -16.24 -6.21
N ALA A 182 9.67 -15.05 -6.74
CA ALA A 182 8.32 -14.50 -6.75
C ALA A 182 7.60 -14.79 -8.09
N GLY A 183 6.42 -15.41 -8.01
CA GLY A 183 5.25 -15.20 -8.89
C GLY A 183 5.35 -15.45 -10.40
N ASN A 184 6.50 -15.77 -10.99
CA ASN A 184 6.58 -16.05 -12.41
C ASN A 184 5.94 -17.40 -12.76
N PHE A 185 5.20 -17.44 -13.88
CA PHE A 185 4.59 -18.66 -14.45
C PHE A 185 5.61 -19.80 -14.62
N TYR A 186 6.91 -19.48 -14.73
CA TYR A 186 8.01 -20.44 -14.80
C TYR A 186 8.35 -21.13 -13.46
N SER A 187 7.62 -20.87 -12.38
CA SER A 187 7.69 -21.64 -11.13
C SER A 187 7.11 -23.07 -11.24
N LEU A 188 6.56 -23.44 -12.40
CA LEU A 188 6.00 -24.75 -12.72
C LEU A 188 7.08 -25.83 -12.90
N THR A 189 8.29 -25.47 -13.35
CA THR A 189 9.40 -26.42 -13.51
C THR A 189 10.29 -26.45 -12.25
N PRO A 190 10.89 -27.61 -11.91
CA PRO A 190 11.83 -27.70 -10.79
C PRO A 190 13.03 -26.76 -10.99
N ARG A 191 13.48 -26.11 -9.90
CA ARG A 191 14.66 -25.25 -9.87
C ARG A 191 15.94 -26.09 -9.74
N VAL A 192 16.93 -25.73 -10.54
CA VAL A 192 18.33 -26.13 -10.36
C VAL A 192 19.20 -24.89 -10.31
N MET A 193 19.95 -24.75 -9.23
CA MET A 193 20.85 -23.63 -9.01
C MET A 193 22.29 -24.10 -9.20
N ILE A 194 23.06 -23.39 -10.01
CA ILE A 194 24.44 -23.70 -10.36
C ILE A 194 25.33 -22.46 -10.15
N ASN A 195 26.64 -22.66 -10.09
CA ASN A 195 27.56 -21.53 -10.03
C ASN A 195 27.67 -20.83 -11.39
N LEU A 196 27.75 -19.50 -11.40
CA LEU A 196 27.88 -18.69 -12.61
C LEU A 196 29.13 -19.05 -13.44
N ALA A 197 30.21 -19.51 -12.79
CA ALA A 197 31.42 -19.95 -13.48
C ALA A 197 31.20 -21.17 -14.39
N ASP A 198 30.23 -22.04 -14.06
CA ASP A 198 29.92 -23.22 -14.86
C ASP A 198 29.02 -22.92 -16.06
N LEU A 199 28.35 -21.77 -16.09
CA LEU A 199 27.37 -21.41 -17.13
C LEU A 199 27.95 -21.53 -18.53
N GLY A 200 29.16 -21.00 -18.77
CA GLY A 200 29.81 -21.06 -20.08
C GLY A 200 30.10 -22.50 -20.52
N ALA A 201 30.45 -23.39 -19.58
CA ALA A 201 30.75 -24.79 -19.86
C ALA A 201 29.51 -25.63 -20.19
N THR A 202 28.30 -25.18 -19.81
CA THR A 202 27.05 -25.88 -20.15
C THR A 202 26.75 -25.86 -21.66
N GLY A 203 27.19 -24.82 -22.37
CA GLY A 203 26.90 -24.63 -23.80
C GLY A 203 25.42 -24.41 -24.15
N VAL A 204 24.55 -24.21 -23.16
CA VAL A 204 23.09 -24.05 -23.33
C VAL A 204 22.71 -22.65 -23.79
N VAL A 205 23.50 -21.65 -23.40
CA VAL A 205 23.29 -20.26 -23.79
C VAL A 205 23.86 -20.05 -25.19
N GLN A 206 22.98 -20.05 -26.18
CA GLN A 206 23.30 -19.86 -27.60
C GLN A 206 22.49 -18.71 -28.19
N PRO A 207 22.87 -18.16 -29.35
CA PRO A 207 22.02 -17.20 -30.06
C PRO A 207 20.62 -17.77 -30.28
N GLY A 208 19.59 -17.03 -29.84
CA GLY A 208 18.19 -17.47 -29.88
C GLY A 208 17.66 -18.12 -28.60
N SER A 209 18.54 -18.48 -27.64
CA SER A 209 18.11 -18.94 -26.32
C SER A 209 17.37 -17.84 -25.56
N ARG A 210 16.25 -18.18 -24.91
CA ARG A 210 15.55 -17.29 -24.00
C ARG A 210 16.22 -17.31 -22.63
N VAL A 211 16.97 -16.25 -22.36
CA VAL A 211 17.73 -16.08 -21.12
C VAL A 211 17.35 -14.76 -20.47
N SER A 212 17.15 -14.75 -19.15
CA SER A 212 17.00 -13.54 -18.36
C SER A 212 18.31 -13.26 -17.62
N TYR A 213 18.93 -12.13 -17.92
CA TYR A 213 20.10 -11.60 -17.24
C TYR A 213 19.64 -10.59 -16.19
N ARG A 214 20.05 -10.80 -14.95
CA ARG A 214 19.67 -9.97 -13.81
C ARG A 214 20.94 -9.49 -13.11
N GLU A 215 21.17 -8.18 -13.16
CA GLU A 215 22.21 -7.52 -12.38
C GLU A 215 21.56 -6.93 -11.13
N LEU A 216 21.92 -7.49 -9.97
CA LEU A 216 21.39 -7.17 -8.66
C LEU A 216 22.28 -6.12 -8.00
N TRP A 217 21.66 -5.11 -7.38
CA TRP A 217 22.36 -4.02 -6.73
C TRP A 217 21.83 -3.80 -5.31
N ARG A 218 22.76 -3.58 -4.37
CA ARG A 218 22.45 -3.22 -2.99
C ARG A 218 23.24 -1.98 -2.59
N ALA A 219 22.58 -1.07 -1.87
CA ALA A 219 23.26 0.07 -1.27
C ALA A 219 23.52 -0.14 0.22
N ALA A 220 24.55 0.56 0.71
CA ALA A 220 24.68 0.84 2.13
C ALA A 220 23.44 1.59 2.66
N PRO A 221 23.04 1.36 3.92
CA PRO A 221 21.91 2.07 4.52
C PRO A 221 22.05 3.59 4.36
N SER A 222 20.96 4.26 3.97
CA SER A 222 20.89 5.73 3.81
C SER A 222 21.75 6.34 2.69
N SER A 223 22.28 5.54 1.76
CA SER A 223 22.98 6.06 0.58
C SER A 223 22.01 6.51 -0.53
N THR A 224 22.32 7.63 -1.18
CA THR A 224 21.61 8.10 -2.39
C THR A 224 22.12 7.44 -3.67
N ALA A 225 23.14 6.58 -3.58
CA ALA A 225 23.83 5.97 -4.73
C ALA A 225 22.89 5.19 -5.66
N LEU A 226 21.89 4.48 -5.12
CA LEU A 226 20.91 3.75 -5.93
C LEU A 226 20.05 4.67 -6.80
N GLN A 227 19.66 5.83 -6.26
CA GLN A 227 18.88 6.81 -7.01
C GLN A 227 19.74 7.43 -8.11
N THR A 228 20.99 7.81 -7.79
CA THR A 228 21.94 8.32 -8.78
C THR A 228 22.22 7.29 -9.89
N TYR A 229 22.37 6.02 -9.54
CA TYR A 229 22.55 4.93 -10.50
C TYR A 229 21.33 4.79 -11.43
N ARG A 230 20.11 4.81 -10.87
CA ARG A 230 18.87 4.79 -11.66
C ARG A 230 18.82 5.95 -12.64
N ASP A 231 19.00 7.17 -12.16
CA ASP A 231 18.89 8.39 -12.97
C ASP A 231 19.93 8.40 -14.13
N LEU A 232 21.09 7.77 -13.93
CA LEU A 232 22.15 7.66 -14.93
C LEU A 232 21.87 6.58 -16.00
N ILE A 233 21.25 5.47 -15.63
CA ILE A 233 21.06 4.31 -16.52
C ILE A 233 19.72 4.35 -17.25
N GLU A 234 18.68 4.89 -16.62
CA GLU A 234 17.31 4.90 -17.11
C GLU A 234 17.16 5.51 -18.53
N PRO A 235 17.80 6.65 -18.87
CA PRO A 235 17.74 7.22 -20.22
C PRO A 235 18.43 6.35 -21.28
N GLY A 236 19.40 5.53 -20.86
CA GLY A 236 20.21 4.69 -21.73
C GLY A 236 19.70 3.26 -21.89
N LEU A 237 18.61 2.86 -21.22
CA LEU A 237 18.12 1.48 -21.23
C LEU A 237 17.81 0.99 -22.67
N ALA A 238 18.28 -0.21 -22.99
CA ALA A 238 17.90 -0.88 -24.23
C ALA A 238 16.43 -1.31 -24.17
N ALA A 239 15.78 -1.49 -25.33
CA ALA A 239 14.37 -1.86 -25.41
C ALA A 239 14.04 -3.21 -24.73
N ASN A 240 15.04 -4.06 -24.54
CA ASN A 240 14.94 -5.35 -23.88
C ASN A 240 15.43 -5.34 -22.42
N GLN A 241 15.71 -4.16 -21.85
CA GLN A 241 16.15 -3.98 -20.47
C GLN A 241 15.10 -3.18 -19.69
N ARG A 242 14.98 -3.50 -18.40
CA ARG A 242 14.14 -2.76 -17.45
C ARG A 242 14.80 -2.71 -16.08
N LEU A 243 14.52 -1.64 -15.35
CA LEU A 243 14.86 -1.54 -13.94
C LEU A 243 13.65 -1.98 -13.10
N GLN A 244 13.91 -2.78 -12.07
CA GLN A 244 12.92 -3.20 -11.08
C GLN A 244 13.40 -2.82 -9.69
N ASP A 245 12.50 -2.24 -8.91
CA ASP A 245 12.68 -1.97 -7.48
C ASP A 245 11.56 -2.66 -6.70
N SER A 246 11.76 -2.80 -5.39
CA SER A 246 10.81 -3.24 -4.37
C SER A 246 9.42 -2.60 -4.49
N ARG A 247 9.32 -1.38 -5.04
CA ARG A 247 8.07 -0.66 -5.26
C ARG A 247 7.23 -1.23 -6.42
N ASP A 248 7.87 -1.83 -7.43
CA ASP A 248 7.20 -2.30 -8.64
C ASP A 248 6.59 -3.70 -8.47
N GLY A 249 7.28 -4.58 -7.73
CA GLY A 249 6.85 -5.96 -7.47
C GLY A 249 5.72 -6.08 -6.45
N ASN A 250 5.53 -5.07 -5.59
CA ASN A 250 4.69 -5.18 -4.39
C ASN A 250 3.38 -4.37 -4.46
N GLN A 251 2.90 -4.02 -5.66
CA GLN A 251 1.72 -3.15 -5.84
C GLN A 251 0.46 -3.64 -5.09
N GLN A 252 0.28 -4.95 -4.91
CA GLN A 252 -0.86 -5.51 -4.15
C GLN A 252 -0.73 -5.28 -2.63
N ILE A 253 0.45 -5.55 -2.04
CA ILE A 253 0.67 -5.34 -0.60
C ILE A 253 0.80 -3.84 -0.28
N GLY A 254 1.43 -3.07 -1.17
CA GLY A 254 1.52 -1.61 -1.07
C GLY A 254 0.15 -0.93 -1.07
N GLY A 255 -0.82 -1.46 -1.82
CA GLY A 255 -2.20 -0.96 -1.82
C GLY A 255 -2.91 -1.13 -0.47
N ALA A 256 -2.80 -2.30 0.17
CA ALA A 256 -3.40 -2.56 1.48
C ALA A 256 -2.73 -1.73 2.59
N LEU A 257 -1.40 -1.66 2.57
CA LEU A 257 -0.64 -0.87 3.53
C LEU A 257 -0.89 0.62 3.37
N GLY A 258 -0.95 1.12 2.14
CA GLY A 258 -1.30 2.51 1.86
C GLY A 258 -2.70 2.86 2.37
N LYS A 259 -3.67 1.93 2.34
CA LYS A 259 -4.99 2.12 2.97
C LYS A 259 -4.86 2.20 4.50
N ALA A 260 -4.06 1.33 5.11
CA ALA A 260 -3.81 1.36 6.56
C ALA A 260 -3.08 2.66 7.00
N GLU A 261 -2.09 3.11 6.25
CA GLU A 261 -1.39 4.38 6.48
C GLU A 261 -2.36 5.56 6.36
N ARG A 262 -3.21 5.60 5.33
CA ARG A 262 -4.27 6.61 5.18
C ARG A 262 -5.21 6.62 6.39
N TYR A 263 -5.61 5.45 6.91
CA TYR A 263 -6.44 5.36 8.11
C TYR A 263 -5.75 5.95 9.35
N LEU A 264 -4.50 5.57 9.59
CA LEU A 264 -3.75 6.08 10.73
C LEU A 264 -3.53 7.59 10.63
N ASN A 265 -3.27 8.10 9.42
CA ASN A 265 -3.19 9.53 9.16
C ASN A 265 -4.54 10.22 9.42
N MET A 266 -5.67 9.67 8.98
CA MET A 266 -7.00 10.19 9.29
C MET A 266 -7.28 10.23 10.80
N ALA A 267 -6.93 9.17 11.53
CA ALA A 267 -7.05 9.13 12.99
C ALA A 267 -6.17 10.20 13.65
N SER A 268 -4.94 10.40 13.16
CA SER A 268 -4.07 11.50 13.59
C SER A 268 -4.70 12.87 13.34
N LEU A 269 -5.33 13.09 12.18
CA LEU A 269 -5.97 14.35 11.83
C LEU A 269 -7.13 14.67 12.77
N VAL A 270 -7.94 13.65 13.10
CA VAL A 270 -9.02 13.81 14.07
C VAL A 270 -8.46 14.14 15.46
N ALA A 271 -7.38 13.47 15.90
CA ALA A 271 -6.71 13.81 17.17
C ALA A 271 -6.17 15.25 17.18
N VAL A 272 -5.59 15.71 16.08
CA VAL A 272 -5.12 17.11 15.92
C VAL A 272 -6.28 18.09 15.93
N LEU A 273 -7.41 17.77 15.29
CA LEU A 273 -8.61 18.59 15.31
C LEU A 273 -9.17 18.73 16.73
N LEU A 274 -9.31 17.60 17.44
CA LEU A 274 -9.75 17.54 18.84
C LEU A 274 -8.84 18.40 19.74
N ALA A 275 -7.52 18.25 19.59
CA ALA A 275 -6.56 19.07 20.30
C ALA A 275 -6.66 20.54 19.91
N GLY A 276 -6.88 20.86 18.63
CA GLY A 276 -7.09 22.23 18.15
C GLY A 276 -8.29 22.92 18.81
N VAL A 277 -9.42 22.22 18.93
CA VAL A 277 -10.61 22.72 19.65
C VAL A 277 -10.31 22.91 21.13
N ALA A 278 -9.65 21.95 21.77
CA ALA A 278 -9.25 22.05 23.19
C ALA A 278 -8.27 23.21 23.44
N VAL A 279 -7.30 23.41 22.54
CA VAL A 279 -6.35 24.52 22.50
C VAL A 279 -7.09 25.85 22.36
N ALA A 280 -8.02 25.96 21.41
CA ALA A 280 -8.81 27.18 21.18
C ALA A 280 -9.65 27.54 22.41
N LEU A 281 -10.35 26.58 23.01
CA LEU A 281 -11.18 26.80 24.19
C LEU A 281 -10.34 27.20 25.41
N SER A 282 -9.22 26.50 25.62
CA SER A 282 -8.29 26.79 26.72
C SER A 282 -7.61 28.13 26.55
N ALA A 283 -7.18 28.48 25.33
CA ALA A 283 -6.58 29.76 25.02
C ALA A 283 -7.57 30.92 25.16
N ASN A 284 -8.83 30.73 24.77
CA ASN A 284 -9.89 31.73 24.95
C ASN A 284 -10.20 31.97 26.45
N ARG A 285 -10.26 30.90 27.24
CA ARG A 285 -10.43 30.98 28.70
C ARG A 285 -9.21 31.60 29.40
N PHE A 286 -8.01 31.30 28.93
CA PHE A 286 -6.78 31.91 29.40
C PHE A 286 -6.73 33.42 29.09
N ALA A 287 -7.08 33.81 27.86
CA ALA A 287 -7.15 35.21 27.47
C ALA A 287 -8.21 35.97 28.27
N SER A 288 -9.40 35.38 28.47
CA SER A 288 -10.49 36.06 29.19
C SER A 288 -10.14 36.40 30.64
N ARG A 289 -9.42 35.52 31.33
CA ARG A 289 -8.91 35.76 32.69
C ARG A 289 -7.78 36.79 32.77
N ARG A 290 -7.09 37.06 31.66
CA ARG A 290 -5.92 37.95 31.61
C ARG A 290 -6.17 39.32 31.04
N PHE A 291 -7.39 39.62 30.60
CA PHE A 291 -7.67 40.94 30.08
C PHE A 291 -7.39 42.06 31.10
N ASP A 292 -7.69 41.83 32.39
CA ASP A 292 -7.46 42.83 33.44
C ASP A 292 -5.96 42.99 33.75
N ALA A 293 -5.21 41.88 33.80
CA ALA A 293 -3.76 41.90 33.96
C ALA A 293 -3.05 42.59 32.78
N SER A 294 -3.51 42.36 31.56
CA SER A 294 -3.01 43.03 30.35
C SER A 294 -3.27 44.54 30.43
N ALA A 295 -4.47 44.95 30.84
CA ALA A 295 -4.81 46.36 30.98
C ALA A 295 -3.95 47.05 32.05
N LEU A 296 -3.68 46.40 33.18
CA LEU A 296 -2.77 46.91 34.22
C LEU A 296 -1.32 47.08 33.71
N LEU A 297 -0.78 46.09 33.00
CA LEU A 297 0.56 46.18 32.39
C LEU A 297 0.66 47.35 31.40
N ARG A 298 -0.41 47.61 30.65
CA ARG A 298 -0.50 48.78 29.76
C ARG A 298 -0.59 50.10 30.50
N CYS A 299 -1.29 50.16 31.65
CA CYS A 299 -1.28 51.35 32.53
C CYS A 299 0.11 51.62 33.11
N LEU A 300 0.88 50.57 33.39
CA LEU A 300 2.26 50.64 33.89
C LEU A 300 3.31 50.95 32.81
N GLY A 301 2.88 51.21 31.56
CA GLY A 301 3.74 51.72 30.49
C GLY A 301 4.18 50.71 29.43
N LEU A 302 3.70 49.45 29.44
CA LEU A 302 3.95 48.53 28.32
C LEU A 302 3.20 48.97 27.06
N SER A 303 3.90 49.00 25.92
CA SER A 303 3.28 49.22 24.62
C SER A 303 2.46 48.01 24.15
N ARG A 304 1.58 48.23 23.16
CA ARG A 304 0.80 47.15 22.51
C ARG A 304 1.69 46.06 21.91
N ARG A 305 2.81 46.43 21.28
CA ARG A 305 3.74 45.47 20.65
C ARG A 305 4.47 44.65 21.72
N GLU A 306 4.92 45.27 22.80
CA GLU A 306 5.59 44.56 23.91
C GLU A 306 4.63 43.63 24.65
N THR A 307 3.38 44.04 24.84
CA THR A 307 2.33 43.20 25.45
C THR A 307 2.04 41.97 24.56
N MET A 308 1.92 42.17 23.24
CA MET A 308 1.72 41.06 22.30
C MET A 308 2.93 40.12 22.28
N LEU A 309 4.15 40.67 22.23
CA LEU A 309 5.40 39.90 22.24
C LEU A 309 5.55 39.09 23.53
N LEU A 310 5.18 39.66 24.69
CA LEU A 310 5.21 38.97 25.98
C LEU A 310 4.30 37.73 25.98
N PHE A 311 3.05 37.86 25.56
CA PHE A 311 2.13 36.71 25.52
C PHE A 311 2.49 35.70 24.41
N SER A 312 3.01 36.17 23.27
CA SER A 312 3.55 35.30 22.24
C SER A 312 4.75 34.50 22.74
N LEU A 313 5.69 35.11 23.47
CA LEU A 313 6.81 34.39 24.10
C LEU A 313 6.35 33.34 25.10
N GLN A 314 5.34 33.64 25.93
CA GLN A 314 4.75 32.65 26.84
C GLN A 314 4.20 31.45 26.08
N LEU A 315 3.47 31.69 24.99
CA LEU A 315 2.92 30.65 24.14
C LEU A 315 4.03 29.84 23.44
N SER A 316 5.07 30.50 22.94
CA SER A 316 6.20 29.85 22.28
C SER A 316 6.97 28.94 23.25
N VAL A 317 7.25 29.39 24.47
CA VAL A 317 7.92 28.55 25.49
C VAL A 317 7.05 27.37 25.88
N LEU A 318 5.76 27.59 26.15
CA LEU A 318 4.81 26.52 26.45
C LEU A 318 4.73 25.51 25.30
N GLY A 319 4.66 26.03 24.07
CA GLY A 319 4.58 25.24 22.85
C GLY A 319 5.80 24.37 22.63
N LEU A 320 7.00 24.94 22.76
CA LEU A 320 8.25 24.21 22.64
C LEU A 320 8.37 23.11 23.70
N LEU A 321 8.04 23.40 24.97
CA LEU A 321 8.08 22.41 26.04
C LEU A 321 7.07 21.28 25.82
N ALA A 322 5.83 21.61 25.47
CA ALA A 322 4.79 20.63 25.18
C ALA A 322 5.13 19.78 23.95
N SER A 323 5.68 20.39 22.90
CA SER A 323 6.07 19.68 21.68
C SER A 323 7.29 18.79 21.90
N LEU A 324 8.29 19.23 22.66
CA LEU A 324 9.45 18.38 23.01
C LEU A 324 9.02 17.19 23.89
N ALA A 325 8.23 17.46 24.94
CA ALA A 325 7.69 16.41 25.80
C ALA A 325 6.77 15.46 25.03
N GLY A 326 5.90 15.99 24.17
CA GLY A 326 5.02 15.22 23.30
C GLY A 326 5.81 14.36 22.31
N ALA A 327 6.84 14.91 21.66
CA ALA A 327 7.68 14.15 20.73
C ALA A 327 8.44 13.04 21.43
N LEU A 328 8.96 13.30 22.65
CA LEU A 328 9.59 12.28 23.49
C LEU A 328 8.60 11.18 23.88
N LEU A 329 7.39 11.54 24.30
CA LEU A 329 6.33 10.58 24.63
C LEU A 329 5.89 9.77 23.41
N GLY A 330 5.76 10.40 22.24
CA GLY A 330 5.46 9.69 20.99
C GLY A 330 6.59 8.74 20.58
N TRP A 331 7.85 9.15 20.77
CA TRP A 331 9.02 8.31 20.56
C TRP A 331 9.09 7.14 21.55
N LEU A 332 8.70 7.32 22.82
CA LEU A 332 8.60 6.21 23.79
C LEU A 332 7.42 5.28 23.48
N ALA A 333 6.27 5.83 23.09
CA ALA A 333 5.07 5.06 22.77
C ALA A 333 5.31 4.06 21.63
N GLN A 334 6.08 4.43 20.61
CA GLN A 334 6.42 3.48 19.55
C GLN A 334 7.28 2.31 20.05
N PHE A 335 8.19 2.46 21.02
CA PHE A 335 8.95 1.31 21.52
C PHE A 335 8.04 0.33 22.23
N GLY A 336 7.11 0.83 23.04
CA GLY A 336 6.08 -0.01 23.65
C GLY A 336 5.28 -0.77 22.59
N LEU A 337 4.84 -0.09 21.54
CA LEU A 337 4.06 -0.70 20.46
C LEU A 337 4.83 -1.80 19.72
N PHE A 338 6.08 -1.53 19.32
CA PHE A 338 6.91 -2.51 18.61
C PHE A 338 7.35 -3.68 19.50
N TYR A 339 7.49 -3.46 20.82
CA TYR A 339 7.73 -4.55 21.77
C TYR A 339 6.56 -5.54 21.80
N PHE A 340 5.32 -5.05 21.83
CA PHE A 340 4.14 -5.92 21.76
C PHE A 340 3.92 -6.59 20.40
N LEU A 341 4.45 -6.03 19.32
CA LEU A 341 4.30 -6.54 17.94
C LEU A 341 5.50 -7.35 17.44
N HIS A 342 6.50 -7.64 18.27
CA HIS A 342 7.75 -8.27 17.82
C HIS A 342 7.53 -9.62 17.14
N ASP A 343 6.58 -10.44 17.61
CA ASP A 343 6.25 -11.74 17.02
C ASP A 343 5.61 -11.64 15.62
N LEU A 344 5.03 -10.49 15.29
CA LEU A 344 4.35 -10.26 14.00
C LEU A 344 5.23 -9.51 13.00
N LEU A 345 6.34 -8.92 13.43
CA LEU A 345 7.18 -8.04 12.63
C LEU A 345 8.54 -8.67 12.31
N PRO A 346 9.21 -8.27 11.22
CA PRO A 346 10.59 -8.70 10.95
C PRO A 346 11.53 -8.31 12.11
N ALA A 347 12.57 -9.12 12.34
CA ALA A 347 13.53 -8.91 13.42
C ALA A 347 14.24 -7.55 13.34
N ASP A 348 14.52 -7.06 12.12
CA ASP A 348 15.24 -5.81 11.88
C ASP A 348 14.33 -4.73 11.29
N VAL A 349 13.59 -4.03 12.16
CA VAL A 349 12.82 -2.85 11.75
C VAL A 349 13.72 -1.61 11.76
N PRO A 350 13.91 -0.93 10.62
CA PRO A 350 14.77 0.26 10.55
C PRO A 350 14.27 1.38 11.48
N PRO A 351 15.17 2.23 12.01
CA PRO A 351 14.77 3.36 12.84
C PRO A 351 14.03 4.42 12.00
N GLY A 352 12.93 4.97 12.52
CA GLY A 352 12.08 5.94 11.81
C GLY A 352 12.71 7.32 11.56
N GLY A 353 14.00 7.51 11.81
CA GLY A 353 14.72 8.78 11.66
C GLY A 353 14.20 9.90 12.58
N LEU A 354 14.61 11.15 12.33
CA LEU A 354 14.16 12.32 13.09
C LEU A 354 12.96 13.04 12.45
N LEU A 355 12.66 12.74 11.19
CA LEU A 355 11.60 13.37 10.41
C LEU A 355 10.21 13.28 11.07
N PRO A 356 9.78 12.13 11.64
CA PRO A 356 8.49 12.04 12.32
C PRO A 356 8.37 12.95 13.54
N ALA A 357 9.44 13.08 14.34
CA ALA A 357 9.46 13.99 15.48
C ALA A 357 9.38 15.46 15.04
N ILE A 358 10.12 15.85 14.01
CA ILE A 358 10.07 17.21 13.46
C ILE A 358 8.67 17.51 12.88
N ALA A 359 8.08 16.54 12.18
CA ALA A 359 6.72 16.66 11.66
C ALA A 359 5.71 16.85 12.79
N GLY A 360 5.74 16.02 13.85
CA GLY A 360 4.86 16.13 15.00
C GLY A 360 5.03 17.44 15.79
N ILE A 361 6.27 17.90 15.99
CA ILE A 361 6.54 19.21 16.60
C ILE A 361 5.97 20.33 15.73
N GLY A 362 6.17 20.24 14.41
CA GLY A 362 5.64 21.18 13.44
C GLY A 362 4.12 21.25 13.45
N THR A 363 3.42 20.11 13.46
CA THR A 363 1.95 20.07 13.52
C THR A 363 1.43 20.68 14.81
N GLY A 364 2.03 20.37 15.95
CA GLY A 364 1.67 20.98 17.23
C GLY A 364 1.88 22.50 17.27
N LEU A 365 3.03 22.99 16.80
CA LEU A 365 3.33 24.42 16.78
C LEU A 365 2.41 25.19 15.82
N VAL A 366 2.11 24.62 14.65
CA VAL A 366 1.18 25.20 13.69
C VAL A 366 -0.26 25.19 14.24
N ALA A 367 -0.68 24.11 14.92
CA ALA A 367 -1.98 24.07 15.61
C ALA A 367 -2.05 25.10 16.75
N LEU A 368 -1.00 25.23 17.56
CA LEU A 368 -0.91 26.24 18.61
C LEU A 368 -0.99 27.66 18.04
N ALA A 369 -0.24 27.95 16.97
CA ALA A 369 -0.27 29.23 16.30
C ALA A 369 -1.65 29.52 15.67
N GLY A 370 -2.28 28.52 15.05
CA GLY A 370 -3.61 28.67 14.46
C GLY A 370 -4.69 28.92 15.51
N PHE A 371 -4.77 28.10 16.54
CA PHE A 371 -5.91 28.10 17.48
C PHE A 371 -5.72 28.99 18.71
N ALA A 372 -4.49 29.20 19.21
CA ALA A 372 -4.24 29.98 20.43
C ALA A 372 -3.82 31.43 20.18
N LEU A 373 -3.18 31.74 19.04
CA LEU A 373 -2.78 33.10 18.70
C LEU A 373 -3.97 34.07 18.54
N PRO A 374 -5.13 33.71 17.93
CA PRO A 374 -6.30 34.61 17.87
C PRO A 374 -6.77 35.17 19.23
N PRO A 375 -7.12 34.34 20.23
CA PRO A 375 -7.57 34.85 21.52
C PRO A 375 -6.47 35.63 22.26
N LEU A 376 -5.20 35.29 22.06
CA LEU A 376 -4.07 36.01 22.66
C LEU A 376 -3.79 37.36 21.98
N ALA A 377 -3.99 37.47 20.68
CA ALA A 377 -3.87 38.74 19.96
C ALA A 377 -4.89 39.78 20.45
N ALA A 378 -6.04 39.33 20.98
CA ALA A 378 -7.01 40.20 21.63
C ALA A 378 -6.47 40.85 22.92
N LEU A 379 -5.58 40.16 23.67
CA LEU A 379 -4.99 40.70 24.91
C LEU A 379 -4.17 41.98 24.67
N GLY A 380 -3.40 42.03 23.58
CA GLY A 380 -2.60 43.20 23.21
C GLY A 380 -3.43 44.40 22.77
N ARG A 381 -4.72 44.21 22.45
CA ARG A 381 -5.64 45.26 21.99
C ARG A 381 -6.52 45.83 23.09
N VAL A 382 -6.53 45.23 24.29
CA VAL A 382 -7.35 45.69 25.42
C VAL A 382 -6.94 47.10 25.88
N PRO A 383 -7.77 48.14 25.73
CA PRO A 383 -7.46 49.47 26.23
C PRO A 383 -7.33 49.51 27.76
N PRO A 384 -6.48 50.41 28.28
CA PRO A 384 -6.35 50.69 29.72
C PRO A 384 -7.69 50.97 30.43
N LEU A 385 -8.65 51.56 29.69
CA LEU A 385 -10.01 51.89 30.17
C LEU A 385 -10.78 50.70 30.76
N ARG A 386 -10.42 49.46 30.39
CA ARG A 386 -11.05 48.24 30.92
C ARG A 386 -10.92 48.11 32.45
N VAL A 387 -9.83 48.64 33.03
CA VAL A 387 -9.63 48.63 34.49
C VAL A 387 -10.71 49.42 35.22
N LEU A 388 -11.23 50.48 34.59
CA LEU A 388 -12.25 51.37 35.14
C LEU A 388 -13.67 50.94 34.72
N ARG A 389 -13.84 50.38 33.53
CA ARG A 389 -15.13 49.92 33.00
C ARG A 389 -14.99 48.54 32.36
N ARG A 390 -15.60 47.53 32.99
CA ARG A 390 -15.55 46.11 32.57
C ARG A 390 -16.32 45.79 31.29
N ASP A 391 -16.73 46.79 30.52
CA ASP A 391 -17.49 46.59 29.30
C ASP A 391 -16.68 45.77 28.30
N LEU A 392 -17.30 44.68 27.84
CA LEU A 392 -16.75 43.75 26.87
C LEU A 392 -16.41 44.51 25.58
N LEU A 393 -15.12 44.75 25.36
CA LEU A 393 -14.64 45.39 24.14
C LEU A 393 -14.99 44.55 22.89
N PRO A 394 -15.37 45.20 21.77
CA PRO A 394 -15.87 44.53 20.59
C PRO A 394 -14.80 43.65 19.93
N ILE A 395 -15.25 42.54 19.35
CA ILE A 395 -14.45 41.61 18.54
C ILE A 395 -14.02 42.39 17.27
N PRO A 396 -12.73 42.72 17.08
CA PRO A 396 -12.30 43.46 15.90
C PRO A 396 -12.50 42.61 14.62
N SER A 397 -12.78 43.24 13.48
CA SER A 397 -12.93 42.57 12.17
C SER A 397 -11.74 41.69 11.79
N SER A 398 -10.52 42.01 12.27
CA SER A 398 -9.34 41.18 12.07
C SER A 398 -9.42 39.79 12.73
N THR A 399 -10.42 39.52 13.58
CA THR A 399 -10.62 38.18 14.19
C THR A 399 -10.99 37.15 13.10
N TRP A 400 -11.69 37.58 12.05
CA TRP A 400 -11.98 36.73 10.88
C TRP A 400 -10.72 36.33 10.11
N MET A 401 -9.75 37.25 9.94
CA MET A 401 -8.44 36.90 9.36
C MET A 401 -7.69 35.86 10.19
N VAL A 402 -7.82 35.90 11.52
CA VAL A 402 -7.10 34.94 12.36
C VAL A 402 -7.79 33.57 12.41
N TYR A 403 -9.13 33.50 12.38
CA TYR A 403 -9.82 32.23 12.16
C TYR A 403 -9.55 31.66 10.77
N GLY A 404 -9.46 32.51 9.73
CA GLY A 404 -9.02 32.10 8.40
C GLY A 404 -7.59 31.55 8.39
N ALA A 405 -6.68 32.18 9.13
CA ALA A 405 -5.31 31.68 9.31
C ALA A 405 -5.27 30.35 10.09
N ALA A 406 -6.14 30.17 11.09
CA ALA A 406 -6.28 28.90 11.82
C ALA A 406 -6.78 27.77 10.92
N LEU A 407 -7.77 28.07 10.08
CA LEU A 407 -8.33 27.12 9.11
C LEU A 407 -7.33 26.77 8.01
N LEU A 408 -6.56 27.77 7.54
CA LEU A 408 -5.48 27.58 6.57
C LEU A 408 -4.33 26.76 7.18
N ALA A 409 -3.93 27.06 8.41
CA ALA A 409 -2.93 26.30 9.14
C ALA A 409 -3.35 24.84 9.33
N LEU A 410 -4.61 24.60 9.72
CA LEU A 410 -5.19 23.26 9.80
C LEU A 410 -5.18 22.57 8.43
N GLY A 411 -5.57 23.27 7.37
CA GLY A 411 -5.55 22.72 6.01
C GLY A 411 -4.15 22.41 5.48
N LEU A 412 -3.16 23.20 5.84
CA LEU A 412 -1.76 22.98 5.46
C LEU A 412 -1.17 21.77 6.21
N ILE A 413 -1.54 21.59 7.49
CA ILE A 413 -1.24 20.37 8.24
C ILE A 413 -1.90 19.16 7.58
N MET A 414 -3.19 19.25 7.25
CA MET A 414 -3.95 18.16 6.64
C MET A 414 -3.40 17.75 5.28
N TRP A 415 -3.08 18.73 4.44
CA TRP A 415 -2.48 18.49 3.13
C TRP A 415 -1.13 17.77 3.26
N ARG A 416 -0.28 18.20 4.21
CA ARG A 416 1.03 17.57 4.44
C ARG A 416 0.93 16.13 4.94
N LEU A 417 -0.06 15.82 5.78
CA LEU A 417 -0.25 14.46 6.32
C LEU A 417 -0.96 13.52 5.34
N SER A 418 -1.91 14.02 4.54
CA SER A 418 -2.80 13.16 3.74
C SER A 418 -2.33 12.95 2.30
N LEU A 419 -1.46 13.80 1.75
CA LEU A 419 -1.07 13.81 0.32
C LEU A 419 -2.24 13.87 -0.68
N ASP A 420 -3.48 14.10 -0.23
CA ASP A 420 -4.69 14.09 -1.04
C ASP A 420 -5.51 15.37 -0.80
N LEU A 421 -5.58 16.20 -1.84
CA LEU A 421 -6.26 17.50 -1.79
C LEU A 421 -7.78 17.31 -1.67
N VAL A 422 -8.33 16.25 -2.27
CA VAL A 422 -9.79 16.00 -2.27
C VAL A 422 -10.27 15.71 -0.85
N LEU A 423 -9.56 14.83 -0.13
CA LEU A 423 -9.86 14.52 1.27
C LEU A 423 -9.74 15.76 2.17
N THR A 424 -8.71 16.57 1.95
CA THR A 424 -8.49 17.80 2.74
C THR A 424 -9.63 18.81 2.54
N PHE A 425 -10.03 19.06 1.29
CA PHE A 425 -11.15 19.96 0.98
C PHE A 425 -12.50 19.37 1.41
N ALA A 426 -12.71 18.06 1.27
CA ALA A 426 -13.93 17.40 1.70
C ALA A 426 -14.13 17.49 3.22
N LEU A 427 -13.07 17.26 4.01
CA LEU A 427 -13.17 17.28 5.46
C LEU A 427 -13.24 18.71 6.03
N LEU A 428 -12.46 19.67 5.49
CA LEU A 428 -12.56 21.07 5.91
C LEU A 428 -13.86 21.72 5.42
N GLY A 429 -14.16 21.58 4.14
CA GLY A 429 -15.37 22.13 3.51
C GLY A 429 -16.62 21.51 4.13
N GLY A 430 -16.67 20.18 4.23
CA GLY A 430 -17.74 19.44 4.89
C GLY A 430 -17.89 19.81 6.37
N GLY A 431 -16.78 19.97 7.10
CA GLY A 431 -16.78 20.41 8.50
C GLY A 431 -17.35 21.83 8.67
N VAL A 432 -16.98 22.77 7.80
CA VAL A 432 -17.53 24.14 7.82
C VAL A 432 -19.01 24.13 7.49
N VAL A 433 -19.43 23.41 6.44
CA VAL A 433 -20.84 23.28 6.05
C VAL A 433 -21.66 22.65 7.19
N ALA A 434 -21.17 21.58 7.79
CA ALA A 434 -21.82 20.93 8.93
C ALA A 434 -21.91 21.87 10.14
N ALA A 435 -20.84 22.61 10.46
CA ALA A 435 -20.85 23.58 11.55
C ALA A 435 -21.86 24.72 11.32
N LEU A 436 -22.01 25.21 10.08
CA LEU A 436 -23.00 26.23 9.73
C LEU A 436 -24.42 25.69 9.83
N ILE A 437 -24.69 24.49 9.30
CA ILE A 437 -26.02 23.87 9.33
C ILE A 437 -26.42 23.54 10.77
N LEU A 438 -25.57 22.80 11.50
CA LEU A 438 -25.85 22.39 12.87
C LEU A 438 -25.87 23.58 13.83
N GLY A 439 -24.96 24.55 13.63
CA GLY A 439 -24.93 25.78 14.42
C GLY A 439 -26.17 26.64 14.19
N GLY A 440 -26.57 26.79 12.94
CA GLY A 440 -27.82 27.47 12.57
C GLY A 440 -29.03 26.78 13.19
N LEU A 441 -29.11 25.45 13.08
CA LEU A 441 -30.20 24.66 13.66
C LEU A 441 -30.24 24.76 15.19
N LEU A 442 -29.08 24.74 15.86
CA LEU A 442 -28.99 24.89 17.31
C LEU A 442 -29.39 26.30 17.77
N LEU A 443 -29.00 27.33 17.02
CA LEU A 443 -29.44 28.71 17.28
C LEU A 443 -30.96 28.86 17.09
N LEU A 444 -31.52 28.28 16.04
CA LEU A 444 -32.96 28.25 15.81
C LEU A 444 -33.68 27.51 16.94
N LEU A 445 -33.14 26.38 17.40
CA LEU A 445 -33.67 25.62 18.53
C LEU A 445 -33.64 26.45 19.82
N LEU A 446 -32.53 27.11 20.13
CA LEU A 446 -32.40 27.98 21.30
C LEU A 446 -33.34 29.20 21.21
N GLN A 447 -33.50 29.80 20.03
CA GLN A 447 -34.43 30.90 19.82
C GLN A 447 -35.90 30.46 19.96
N SER A 448 -36.25 29.29 19.41
CA SER A 448 -37.57 28.69 19.56
C SER A 448 -37.87 28.37 21.03
N LEU A 449 -36.90 27.76 21.73
CA LEU A 449 -36.99 27.45 23.14
C LEU A 449 -37.16 28.71 23.99
N ARG A 450 -36.49 29.82 23.63
CA ARG A 450 -36.69 31.13 24.27
C ARG A 450 -38.14 31.62 24.14
N ARG A 451 -38.76 31.46 22.97
CA ARG A 451 -40.16 31.86 22.73
C ARG A 451 -41.13 30.99 23.53
N LEU A 452 -40.88 29.67 23.60
CA LEU A 452 -41.70 28.72 24.36
C LEU A 452 -41.57 28.94 25.88
N LEU A 453 -40.34 29.15 26.38
CA LEU A 453 -40.10 29.39 27.81
C LEU A 453 -40.65 30.73 28.32
N ALA A 454 -40.94 31.69 27.43
CA ALA A 454 -41.60 32.93 27.82
C ALA A 454 -42.97 32.67 28.46
N ARG A 455 -43.61 31.53 28.15
CA ARG A 455 -44.90 31.10 28.71
C ARG A 455 -44.78 30.05 29.84
N ALA A 456 -43.57 29.66 30.22
CA ALA A 456 -43.32 28.59 31.20
C ALA A 456 -43.21 29.10 32.65
N SER A 457 -43.35 28.19 33.62
CA SER A 457 -43.26 28.49 35.05
C SER A 457 -41.88 29.01 35.48
N LEU A 458 -41.86 29.75 36.59
CA LEU A 458 -40.68 30.48 37.09
C LEU A 458 -39.40 29.63 37.23
N PRO A 459 -39.44 28.37 37.72
CA PRO A 459 -38.24 27.53 37.85
C PRO A 459 -37.58 27.21 36.49
N TRP A 460 -38.38 26.91 35.46
CA TRP A 460 -37.88 26.64 34.11
C TRP A 460 -37.26 27.88 33.45
N ARG A 461 -37.87 29.04 33.66
CA ARG A 461 -37.33 30.33 33.20
C ARG A 461 -35.99 30.67 33.85
N LEU A 462 -35.82 30.39 35.14
CA LEU A 462 -34.59 30.67 35.87
C LEU A 462 -33.47 29.67 35.52
N GLY A 463 -33.79 28.37 35.40
CA GLY A 463 -32.81 27.32 35.09
C GLY A 463 -32.23 27.41 33.67
N LEU A 464 -33.09 27.51 32.65
CA LEU A 464 -32.64 27.63 31.24
C LEU A 464 -32.34 29.08 30.82
N GLY A 465 -32.75 30.06 31.62
CA GLY A 465 -32.55 31.48 31.33
C GLY A 465 -31.07 31.88 31.22
N GLN A 466 -30.16 31.21 31.94
CA GLN A 466 -28.72 31.48 31.81
C GLN A 466 -28.16 31.02 30.45
N LEU A 467 -28.62 29.87 29.94
CA LEU A 467 -28.22 29.32 28.64
C LEU A 467 -28.75 30.17 27.48
N LEU A 468 -29.96 30.71 27.63
CA LEU A 468 -30.64 31.56 26.65
C LEU A 468 -30.17 33.02 26.66
N ARG A 469 -29.44 33.47 27.70
CA ARG A 469 -28.87 34.83 27.78
C ARG A 469 -27.69 35.04 26.83
N TYR A 470 -26.91 34.00 26.56
CA TYR A 470 -25.75 34.05 25.67
C TYR A 470 -25.80 32.92 24.62
N PRO A 471 -26.78 32.95 23.69
CA PRO A 471 -27.06 31.83 22.78
C PRO A 471 -25.89 31.51 21.85
N LEU A 472 -25.10 32.52 21.45
CA LEU A 472 -23.91 32.32 20.62
C LEU A 472 -22.79 31.57 21.37
N ALA A 473 -22.59 31.86 22.67
CA ALA A 473 -21.58 31.18 23.48
C ALA A 473 -21.99 29.73 23.80
N ALA A 474 -23.28 29.52 24.12
CA ALA A 474 -23.84 28.19 24.33
C ALA A 474 -23.78 27.36 23.05
N ALA A 475 -24.16 27.93 21.90
CA ALA A 475 -24.08 27.23 20.62
C ALA A 475 -22.64 26.87 20.23
N GLY A 476 -21.68 27.79 20.43
CA GLY A 476 -20.27 27.51 20.18
C GLY A 476 -19.71 26.39 21.05
N GLN A 477 -20.07 26.33 22.34
CA GLN A 477 -19.65 25.25 23.24
C GLN A 477 -20.31 23.91 22.87
N SER A 478 -21.62 23.90 22.60
CA SER A 478 -22.32 22.68 22.17
C SER A 478 -21.77 22.15 20.85
N LEU A 479 -21.47 23.03 19.88
CA LEU A 479 -20.81 22.64 18.63
C LEU A 479 -19.41 22.08 18.87
N ALA A 480 -18.63 22.66 19.78
CA ALA A 480 -17.31 22.15 20.11
C ALA A 480 -17.38 20.72 20.69
N PHE A 481 -18.27 20.48 21.66
CA PHE A 481 -18.50 19.13 22.20
C PHE A 481 -19.09 18.16 21.16
N GLY A 482 -20.03 18.64 20.33
CA GLY A 482 -20.61 17.85 19.24
C GLY A 482 -19.57 17.46 18.20
N LEU A 483 -18.67 18.36 17.83
CA LEU A 483 -17.55 18.08 16.91
C LEU A 483 -16.58 17.06 17.52
N ILE A 484 -16.35 17.12 18.84
CA ILE A 484 -15.54 16.14 19.55
C ILE A 484 -16.17 14.74 19.50
N LEU A 485 -17.47 14.64 19.80
CA LEU A 485 -18.19 13.37 19.74
C LEU A 485 -18.33 12.83 18.32
N LEU A 486 -18.58 13.71 17.34
CA LEU A 486 -18.61 13.35 15.92
C LEU A 486 -17.25 12.80 15.48
N SER A 487 -16.17 13.47 15.88
CA SER A 487 -14.79 13.04 15.63
C SER A 487 -14.52 11.64 16.19
N MET A 488 -14.91 11.38 17.45
CA MET A 488 -14.79 10.05 18.06
C MET A 488 -15.66 9.01 17.34
N GLY A 489 -16.90 9.36 16.98
CA GLY A 489 -17.81 8.48 16.26
C GLY A 489 -17.30 8.12 14.86
N LEU A 490 -16.71 9.08 14.15
CA LEU A 490 -16.10 8.86 12.84
C LEU A 490 -14.93 7.88 12.92
N ILE A 491 -14.05 8.00 13.92
CA ILE A 491 -12.96 7.04 14.13
C ILE A 491 -13.52 5.64 14.40
N ALA A 492 -14.56 5.53 15.24
CA ALA A 492 -15.17 4.24 15.57
C ALA A 492 -15.82 3.56 14.35
N LEU A 493 -16.54 4.34 13.53
CA LEU A 493 -17.15 3.86 12.30
C LEU A 493 -16.09 3.42 11.27
N LEU A 494 -15.09 4.27 11.02
CA LEU A 494 -13.99 3.96 10.09
C LEU A 494 -13.20 2.71 10.52
N ARG A 495 -13.00 2.50 11.82
CA ARG A 495 -12.37 1.28 12.35
C ARG A 495 -13.17 0.04 11.95
N GLY A 496 -14.50 0.08 12.13
CA GLY A 496 -15.39 -1.02 11.78
C GLY A 496 -15.34 -1.31 10.29
N GLU A 497 -15.58 -0.30 9.46
CA GLU A 497 -15.60 -0.46 8.00
C GLU A 497 -14.29 -1.02 7.44
N LEU A 498 -13.12 -0.57 7.94
CA LEU A 498 -11.84 -1.08 7.43
C LEU A 498 -11.57 -2.52 7.83
N LEU A 499 -11.84 -2.89 9.09
CA LEU A 499 -11.65 -4.26 9.56
C LEU A 499 -12.61 -5.21 8.86
N ASP A 500 -13.86 -4.81 8.72
CA ASP A 500 -14.89 -5.61 8.04
C ASP A 500 -14.57 -5.73 6.55
N THR A 501 -14.18 -4.64 5.88
CA THR A 501 -13.80 -4.67 4.45
C THR A 501 -12.58 -5.54 4.22
N TRP A 502 -11.59 -5.50 5.10
CA TRP A 502 -10.39 -6.33 4.97
C TRP A 502 -10.68 -7.81 5.24
N GLN A 503 -11.46 -8.13 6.28
CA GLN A 503 -11.87 -9.51 6.56
C GLN A 503 -12.75 -10.09 5.45
N ASN A 504 -13.60 -9.26 4.84
CA ASN A 504 -14.50 -9.68 3.76
C ASN A 504 -13.82 -9.73 2.38
N GLN A 505 -12.59 -9.24 2.22
CA GLN A 505 -11.85 -9.36 0.96
C GLN A 505 -11.53 -10.82 0.61
N LEU A 506 -11.32 -11.67 1.62
CA LEU A 506 -11.03 -13.10 1.45
C LEU A 506 -12.05 -13.92 2.25
N PRO A 507 -13.18 -14.31 1.62
CA PRO A 507 -14.15 -15.22 2.23
C PRO A 507 -13.47 -16.49 2.74
N LYS A 508 -14.02 -17.12 3.79
CA LYS A 508 -13.46 -18.37 4.36
C LYS A 508 -13.36 -19.51 3.33
N ASP A 509 -14.19 -19.47 2.30
CA ASP A 509 -14.26 -20.45 1.22
C ASP A 509 -13.60 -19.94 -0.08
N ALA A 510 -12.71 -18.93 0.00
CA ALA A 510 -11.97 -18.44 -1.16
C ALA A 510 -11.16 -19.58 -1.80
N PRO A 511 -11.13 -19.70 -3.14
CA PRO A 511 -10.38 -20.74 -3.81
C PRO A 511 -8.91 -20.75 -3.39
N ASN A 512 -8.40 -21.90 -2.95
CA ASN A 512 -7.01 -22.07 -2.48
C ASN A 512 -6.15 -22.89 -3.45
N TYR A 513 -6.74 -23.44 -4.51
CA TYR A 513 -6.03 -24.10 -5.61
C TYR A 513 -6.48 -23.54 -6.96
N PHE A 514 -5.52 -23.46 -7.89
CA PHE A 514 -5.75 -23.19 -9.30
C PHE A 514 -5.28 -24.39 -10.11
N ALA A 515 -6.15 -24.89 -10.99
CA ALA A 515 -5.81 -25.92 -11.96
C ALA A 515 -5.72 -25.28 -13.34
N LEU A 516 -4.54 -25.39 -13.96
CA LEU A 516 -4.19 -24.83 -15.26
C LEU A 516 -3.92 -25.95 -16.26
N ASN A 517 -3.98 -25.64 -17.55
CA ASN A 517 -3.62 -26.55 -18.64
C ASN A 517 -4.40 -27.88 -18.65
N ILE A 518 -5.66 -27.87 -18.21
CA ILE A 518 -6.50 -29.07 -18.26
C ILE A 518 -6.84 -29.34 -19.73
N LEU A 519 -6.48 -30.51 -20.26
CA LEU A 519 -6.74 -30.86 -21.66
C LEU A 519 -8.25 -31.10 -21.91
N PRO A 520 -8.74 -30.90 -23.14
CA PRO A 520 -10.15 -31.15 -23.46
C PRO A 520 -10.62 -32.58 -23.17
N ALA A 521 -9.76 -33.59 -23.36
CA ALA A 521 -10.07 -34.99 -23.05
C ALA A 521 -10.22 -35.25 -21.54
N ASP A 522 -9.66 -34.36 -20.72
CA ASP A 522 -9.44 -34.57 -19.30
C ASP A 522 -10.46 -33.81 -18.44
N LYS A 523 -11.08 -32.79 -19.06
CA LYS A 523 -12.03 -31.85 -18.49
C LYS A 523 -13.16 -32.54 -17.72
N ASP A 524 -13.81 -33.53 -18.33
CA ASP A 524 -15.01 -34.15 -17.75
C ASP A 524 -14.66 -35.05 -16.55
N ALA A 525 -13.54 -35.79 -16.64
CA ALA A 525 -13.04 -36.61 -15.55
C ALA A 525 -12.59 -35.75 -14.35
N PHE A 526 -11.93 -34.62 -14.62
CA PHE A 526 -11.52 -33.67 -13.58
C PHE A 526 -12.73 -33.01 -12.91
N GLY A 527 -13.72 -32.59 -13.69
CA GLY A 527 -14.98 -32.02 -13.17
C GLY A 527 -15.73 -33.00 -12.27
N ALA A 528 -15.84 -34.28 -12.68
CA ALA A 528 -16.44 -35.32 -11.85
C ALA A 528 -15.71 -35.50 -10.51
N ARG A 529 -14.37 -35.44 -10.52
CA ARG A 529 -13.57 -35.57 -9.30
C ARG A 529 -13.71 -34.39 -8.35
N LEU A 530 -13.85 -33.17 -8.88
CA LEU A 530 -14.13 -31.98 -8.06
C LEU A 530 -15.48 -32.10 -7.35
N LEU A 531 -16.49 -32.63 -8.04
CA LEU A 531 -17.82 -32.90 -7.47
C LEU A 531 -17.76 -33.96 -6.37
N GLU A 532 -16.99 -35.05 -6.56
CA GLU A 532 -16.76 -36.07 -5.53
C GLU A 532 -16.09 -35.51 -4.27
N LEU A 533 -15.17 -34.56 -4.44
CA LEU A 533 -14.47 -33.88 -3.34
C LEU A 533 -15.33 -32.80 -2.67
N GLN A 534 -16.57 -32.58 -3.13
CA GLN A 534 -17.45 -31.49 -2.70
C GLN A 534 -16.75 -30.12 -2.75
N ALA A 535 -15.80 -29.95 -3.67
CA ALA A 535 -15.05 -28.73 -3.82
C ALA A 535 -15.94 -27.67 -4.47
N GLN A 536 -16.05 -26.49 -3.86
CA GLN A 536 -16.66 -25.34 -4.53
C GLN A 536 -15.69 -24.85 -5.59
N SER A 537 -16.02 -25.06 -6.87
CA SER A 537 -15.17 -24.72 -8.01
C SER A 537 -15.80 -23.68 -8.92
N ALA A 538 -14.98 -22.77 -9.45
CA ALA A 538 -15.36 -21.92 -10.56
C ALA A 538 -15.63 -22.75 -11.83
N PRO A 539 -16.42 -22.22 -12.79
CA PRO A 539 -16.58 -22.86 -14.10
C PRO A 539 -15.22 -23.14 -14.76
N LEU A 540 -15.15 -24.21 -15.55
CA LEU A 540 -13.96 -24.48 -16.36
C LEU A 540 -13.94 -23.54 -17.56
N TYR A 541 -13.05 -22.55 -17.52
CA TYR A 541 -12.87 -21.57 -18.58
C TYR A 541 -11.90 -22.09 -19.63
N PRO A 542 -12.26 -22.09 -20.93
CA PRO A 542 -11.33 -22.38 -22.00
C PRO A 542 -10.37 -21.20 -22.19
N VAL A 543 -9.09 -21.50 -22.34
CA VAL A 543 -8.02 -20.52 -22.49
C VAL A 543 -7.24 -20.82 -23.75
N VAL A 544 -7.12 -19.80 -24.60
CA VAL A 544 -6.31 -19.82 -25.81
C VAL A 544 -5.35 -18.62 -25.76
N PRO A 545 -4.03 -18.83 -25.95
CA PRO A 545 -3.08 -17.72 -26.02
C PRO A 545 -3.27 -16.97 -27.35
N GLY A 546 -3.39 -15.64 -27.29
CA GLY A 546 -3.48 -14.79 -28.47
C GLY A 546 -2.94 -13.40 -28.23
N ARG A 547 -2.47 -12.72 -29.28
CA ARG A 547 -1.85 -11.39 -29.19
C ARG A 547 -2.65 -10.35 -29.94
N LEU A 548 -2.86 -9.19 -29.33
CA LEU A 548 -3.48 -8.04 -29.99
C LEU A 548 -2.45 -7.36 -30.92
N ILE A 549 -2.77 -7.22 -32.21
CA ILE A 549 -1.90 -6.67 -33.25
C ILE A 549 -2.22 -5.20 -33.52
N SER A 550 -3.50 -4.91 -33.77
CA SER A 550 -3.95 -3.57 -34.11
C SER A 550 -5.31 -3.23 -33.51
N VAL A 551 -5.52 -1.95 -33.26
CA VAL A 551 -6.79 -1.33 -32.87
C VAL A 551 -7.18 -0.36 -33.97
N ASN A 552 -8.35 -0.51 -34.60
CA ASN A 552 -8.83 0.35 -35.69
C ASN A 552 -7.81 0.54 -36.83
N GLY A 553 -6.99 -0.48 -37.12
CA GLY A 553 -5.93 -0.44 -38.14
C GLY A 553 -4.62 0.19 -37.69
N GLU A 554 -4.54 0.79 -36.49
CA GLU A 554 -3.29 1.28 -35.92
C GLU A 554 -2.57 0.18 -35.13
N PRO A 555 -1.25 -0.03 -35.33
CA PRO A 555 -0.47 -0.99 -34.55
C PRO A 555 -0.50 -0.65 -33.06
N VAL A 556 -0.78 -1.65 -32.22
CA VAL A 556 -0.99 -1.44 -30.78
C VAL A 556 0.26 -0.87 -30.09
N GLN A 557 1.46 -1.15 -30.61
CA GLN A 557 2.72 -0.62 -30.07
C GLN A 557 2.87 0.90 -30.23
N ALA A 558 2.14 1.53 -31.16
CA ALA A 558 2.17 2.98 -31.37
C ALA A 558 1.22 3.74 -30.42
N ILE A 559 0.22 3.06 -29.86
CA ILE A 559 -0.85 3.66 -29.05
C ILE A 559 -0.43 3.78 -27.57
N VAL A 560 0.50 2.93 -27.12
CA VAL A 560 0.82 2.74 -25.70
C VAL A 560 2.14 3.39 -25.29
N SER A 561 2.12 4.10 -24.16
CA SER A 561 3.32 4.62 -23.51
C SER A 561 3.99 3.54 -22.63
N LYS A 562 5.33 3.59 -22.54
CA LYS A 562 6.21 2.64 -21.84
C LYS A 562 5.91 2.41 -20.34
N ASP A 563 5.01 3.18 -19.73
CA ASP A 563 4.73 3.14 -18.29
C ASP A 563 3.26 2.79 -17.92
N SER A 564 2.42 2.44 -18.90
CA SER A 564 1.01 2.15 -18.62
C SER A 564 0.74 0.67 -18.26
N SER A 565 -0.32 0.41 -17.49
CA SER A 565 -0.81 -0.96 -17.23
C SER A 565 -1.17 -1.74 -18.50
N GLY A 566 -1.46 -1.04 -19.61
CA GLY A 566 -1.67 -1.61 -20.94
C GLY A 566 -0.41 -2.23 -21.53
N ASP A 567 0.79 -1.74 -21.18
CA ASP A 567 2.06 -2.21 -21.75
C ASP A 567 2.31 -3.71 -21.44
N ARG A 568 1.96 -4.15 -20.22
CA ARG A 568 2.01 -5.57 -19.83
C ARG A 568 0.98 -6.45 -20.54
N ALA A 569 -0.11 -5.89 -21.07
CA ALA A 569 -1.14 -6.63 -21.81
C ALA A 569 -0.75 -6.83 -23.29
N ILE A 570 0.19 -6.03 -23.81
CA ILE A 570 0.54 -5.97 -25.23
C ILE A 570 1.85 -6.71 -25.53
N GLN A 571 2.80 -6.71 -24.58
CA GLN A 571 4.09 -7.38 -24.74
C GLN A 571 4.03 -8.91 -24.62
N ARG A 572 2.90 -9.47 -24.15
CA ARG A 572 2.70 -10.91 -23.99
C ARG A 572 1.46 -11.38 -24.71
N ASP A 573 1.43 -12.68 -25.00
CA ASP A 573 0.22 -13.33 -25.47
C ASP A 573 -0.80 -13.33 -24.31
N LEU A 574 -1.97 -12.76 -24.57
CA LEU A 574 -3.09 -12.68 -23.65
C LEU A 574 -3.76 -14.05 -23.54
N SER A 575 -4.17 -14.39 -22.32
CA SER A 575 -5.09 -15.51 -22.10
C SER A 575 -6.48 -15.10 -22.55
N LEU A 576 -6.87 -15.50 -23.75
CA LEU A 576 -8.20 -15.25 -24.31
C LEU A 576 -9.14 -16.36 -23.86
N THR A 577 -10.36 -16.00 -23.47
CA THR A 577 -11.43 -16.94 -23.12
C THR A 577 -12.70 -16.57 -23.87
N TRP A 578 -13.67 -17.47 -23.91
CA TRP A 578 -15.05 -17.15 -24.27
C TRP A 578 -16.01 -17.64 -23.19
N ALA A 579 -17.10 -16.91 -22.99
CA ALA A 579 -18.11 -17.25 -21.98
C ALA A 579 -19.50 -16.84 -22.45
N ALA A 580 -20.51 -17.68 -22.19
CA ALA A 580 -21.90 -17.34 -22.52
C ALA A 580 -22.45 -16.33 -21.52
N ASP A 581 -22.24 -16.60 -20.24
CA ASP A 581 -22.68 -15.75 -19.15
C ASP A 581 -21.57 -14.82 -18.67
N LEU A 582 -21.98 -13.68 -18.12
CA LEU A 582 -21.07 -12.76 -17.46
C LEU A 582 -20.46 -13.47 -16.23
N PRO A 583 -19.13 -13.59 -16.12
CA PRO A 583 -18.53 -14.28 -14.99
C PRO A 583 -18.90 -13.61 -13.65
N PRO A 584 -19.07 -14.39 -12.58
CA PRO A 584 -19.39 -13.85 -11.26
C PRO A 584 -18.31 -12.87 -10.79
N GLY A 585 -18.71 -11.75 -10.19
CA GLY A 585 -17.80 -10.72 -9.72
C GLY A 585 -17.34 -9.71 -10.77
N ASN A 586 -17.72 -9.88 -12.04
CA ASN A 586 -17.54 -8.85 -13.06
C ASN A 586 -18.77 -7.93 -13.13
N ALA A 587 -18.53 -6.62 -13.26
CA ALA A 587 -19.60 -5.64 -13.43
C ALA A 587 -19.44 -4.89 -14.76
N LEU A 588 -20.52 -4.80 -15.54
CA LEU A 588 -20.53 -4.02 -16.78
C LEU A 588 -20.52 -2.54 -16.46
N THR A 589 -19.56 -1.81 -17.04
CA THR A 589 -19.46 -0.35 -16.93
C THR A 589 -20.07 0.34 -18.15
N ALA A 590 -19.98 -0.28 -19.33
CA ALA A 590 -20.55 0.26 -20.56
C ALA A 590 -20.86 -0.86 -21.57
N GLY A 591 -21.81 -0.61 -22.46
CA GLY A 591 -22.22 -1.55 -23.52
C GLY A 591 -23.21 -2.61 -23.05
N THR A 592 -23.40 -3.64 -23.86
CA THR A 592 -24.36 -4.73 -23.61
C THR A 592 -23.65 -6.08 -23.62
N TRP A 593 -24.00 -6.95 -22.68
CA TRP A 593 -23.56 -8.34 -22.75
C TRP A 593 -24.33 -9.05 -23.87
N TRP A 594 -23.66 -9.93 -24.59
CA TRP A 594 -24.29 -10.69 -25.67
C TRP A 594 -25.34 -11.66 -25.10
N SER A 595 -26.50 -11.74 -25.77
CA SER A 595 -27.60 -12.63 -25.38
C SER A 595 -27.73 -13.86 -26.28
N GLN A 596 -27.05 -13.88 -27.42
CA GLN A 596 -27.12 -14.95 -28.43
C GLN A 596 -25.73 -15.32 -28.95
N GLN A 597 -25.62 -16.50 -29.57
CA GLN A 597 -24.41 -16.90 -30.31
C GLN A 597 -24.21 -15.97 -31.52
N PRO A 598 -22.95 -15.75 -31.97
CA PRO A 598 -22.70 -14.85 -33.08
C PRO A 598 -23.37 -15.40 -34.35
N GLY A 599 -24.03 -14.51 -35.11
CA GLY A 599 -24.35 -14.78 -36.51
C GLY A 599 -23.08 -14.69 -37.38
N ASP A 600 -23.23 -14.59 -38.71
CA ASP A 600 -22.14 -14.34 -39.68
C ASP A 600 -21.44 -12.97 -39.52
N GLU A 601 -21.61 -12.29 -38.39
CA GLU A 601 -21.00 -10.98 -38.09
C GLU A 601 -19.69 -11.10 -37.31
N ILE A 602 -18.88 -10.04 -37.36
CA ILE A 602 -17.63 -9.90 -36.59
C ILE A 602 -17.96 -10.09 -35.10
N PRO A 603 -17.28 -11.02 -34.42
CA PRO A 603 -17.68 -11.38 -33.08
C PRO A 603 -17.41 -10.31 -32.04
N GLY A 604 -18.26 -10.28 -31.00
CA GLY A 604 -18.10 -9.36 -29.88
C GLY A 604 -16.99 -9.77 -28.90
N VAL A 605 -16.28 -8.79 -28.36
CA VAL A 605 -15.32 -8.94 -27.26
C VAL A 605 -15.62 -7.96 -26.13
N SER A 606 -15.57 -8.46 -24.90
CA SER A 606 -15.70 -7.70 -23.67
C SER A 606 -14.33 -7.42 -23.07
N VAL A 607 -13.99 -6.14 -22.94
CA VAL A 607 -12.67 -5.68 -22.51
C VAL A 607 -12.73 -5.13 -21.09
N GLU A 608 -11.68 -5.39 -20.31
CA GLU A 608 -11.52 -4.83 -18.97
C GLU A 608 -11.30 -3.31 -19.01
N ALA A 609 -11.96 -2.58 -18.09
CA ALA A 609 -12.06 -1.13 -18.11
C ALA A 609 -10.70 -0.41 -18.05
N LYS A 610 -9.73 -0.87 -17.23
CA LYS A 610 -8.39 -0.25 -17.15
C LYS A 610 -7.57 -0.51 -18.41
N VAL A 611 -7.65 -1.71 -18.99
CA VAL A 611 -7.03 -2.03 -20.28
C VAL A 611 -7.65 -1.17 -21.37
N ALA A 612 -8.98 -1.04 -21.39
CA ALA A 612 -9.67 -0.16 -22.33
C ALA A 612 -9.24 1.30 -22.19
N GLU A 613 -9.13 1.82 -20.98
CA GLU A 613 -8.64 3.18 -20.72
C GLU A 613 -7.18 3.36 -21.19
N SER A 614 -6.31 2.39 -20.91
CA SER A 614 -4.90 2.44 -21.32
C SER A 614 -4.70 2.40 -22.84
N LEU A 615 -5.54 1.62 -23.53
CA LEU A 615 -5.56 1.49 -24.98
C LEU A 615 -6.46 2.54 -25.66
N LYS A 616 -7.10 3.42 -24.87
CA LYS A 616 -8.08 4.42 -25.32
C LYS A 616 -9.24 3.82 -26.14
N LEU A 617 -9.61 2.59 -25.83
CA LEU A 617 -10.68 1.85 -26.49
C LEU A 617 -12.05 2.43 -26.15
N LYS A 618 -12.90 2.49 -27.17
CA LYS A 618 -14.31 2.83 -27.08
C LYS A 618 -15.16 1.62 -27.45
N LEU A 619 -16.44 1.70 -27.13
CA LEU A 619 -17.42 0.76 -27.68
C LEU A 619 -17.38 0.83 -29.21
N ASP A 620 -17.55 -0.32 -29.84
CA ASP A 620 -17.53 -0.53 -31.28
C ASP A 620 -16.17 -0.44 -31.98
N ASP A 621 -15.09 -0.28 -31.22
CA ASP A 621 -13.74 -0.36 -31.79
C ASP A 621 -13.42 -1.76 -32.33
N HIS A 622 -12.62 -1.78 -33.39
CA HIS A 622 -12.21 -2.97 -34.11
C HIS A 622 -10.84 -3.45 -33.64
N LEU A 623 -10.79 -4.68 -33.12
CA LEU A 623 -9.59 -5.30 -32.58
C LEU A 623 -9.16 -6.47 -33.45
N VAL A 624 -7.87 -6.54 -33.75
CA VAL A 624 -7.29 -7.61 -34.55
C VAL A 624 -6.30 -8.40 -33.70
N PHE A 625 -6.53 -9.71 -33.60
CA PHE A 625 -5.72 -10.64 -32.82
C PHE A 625 -4.99 -11.62 -33.74
N THR A 626 -3.80 -12.07 -33.33
CA THR A 626 -3.20 -13.29 -33.84
C THR A 626 -3.36 -14.40 -32.82
N VAL A 627 -3.97 -15.50 -33.23
CA VAL A 627 -4.26 -16.66 -32.38
C VAL A 627 -3.88 -17.92 -33.14
N ALA A 628 -2.94 -18.70 -32.59
CA ALA A 628 -2.38 -19.88 -33.24
C ALA A 628 -1.85 -19.64 -34.69
N GLY A 629 -1.40 -18.41 -35.00
CA GLY A 629 -0.91 -18.04 -36.33
C GLY A 629 -1.98 -17.55 -37.30
N GLU A 630 -3.26 -17.59 -36.94
CA GLU A 630 -4.35 -17.00 -37.71
C GLU A 630 -4.74 -15.62 -37.18
N THR A 631 -5.18 -14.74 -38.08
CA THR A 631 -5.72 -13.44 -37.72
C THR A 631 -7.22 -13.56 -37.41
N ARG A 632 -7.66 -13.06 -36.26
CA ARG A 632 -9.05 -13.04 -35.82
C ARG A 632 -9.46 -11.62 -35.47
N GLU A 633 -10.58 -11.18 -36.04
CA GLU A 633 -11.13 -9.85 -35.82
C GLU A 633 -12.26 -9.91 -34.79
N ALA A 634 -12.37 -8.88 -33.96
CA ALA A 634 -13.44 -8.75 -32.97
C ALA A 634 -13.80 -7.28 -32.73
N ARG A 635 -15.06 -7.05 -32.35
CA ARG A 635 -15.60 -5.72 -32.04
C ARG A 635 -15.85 -5.55 -30.56
N VAL A 636 -15.46 -4.41 -29.99
CA VAL A 636 -15.68 -4.12 -28.56
C VAL A 636 -17.17 -3.90 -28.29
N THR A 637 -17.85 -4.86 -27.66
CA THR A 637 -19.29 -4.78 -27.37
C THR A 637 -19.60 -4.29 -25.96
N SER A 638 -18.69 -4.57 -25.02
CA SER A 638 -18.86 -4.18 -23.61
C SER A 638 -17.53 -3.90 -22.93
N LEU A 639 -17.59 -3.00 -21.96
CA LEU A 639 -16.51 -2.73 -21.03
C LEU A 639 -16.94 -3.20 -19.63
N ARG A 640 -16.02 -3.80 -18.90
CA ARG A 640 -16.30 -4.35 -17.56
C ARG A 640 -15.19 -4.07 -16.55
N THR A 641 -15.57 -3.95 -15.29
CA THR A 641 -14.64 -3.92 -14.17
C THR A 641 -14.44 -5.33 -13.63
N ILE A 642 -13.18 -5.69 -13.36
CA ILE A 642 -12.79 -6.97 -12.75
C ILE A 642 -12.33 -6.72 -11.32
N ASN A 643 -12.75 -7.59 -10.40
CA ASN A 643 -12.12 -7.70 -9.09
C ASN A 643 -11.06 -8.83 -9.09
N TRP A 644 -9.78 -8.47 -9.19
CA TRP A 644 -8.66 -9.43 -9.17
C TRP A 644 -8.44 -10.06 -7.79
N ASP A 645 -9.02 -9.52 -6.73
CA ASP A 645 -8.81 -9.96 -5.34
C ASP A 645 -9.70 -11.16 -4.96
N ASN A 646 -10.57 -11.63 -5.87
CA ASN A 646 -11.54 -12.70 -5.60
C ASN A 646 -11.00 -14.13 -5.78
N PHE A 647 -9.72 -14.30 -6.15
CA PHE A 647 -9.07 -15.60 -6.41
C PHE A 647 -9.85 -16.51 -7.40
N GLN A 648 -10.58 -15.89 -8.33
CA GLN A 648 -11.22 -16.60 -9.45
C GLN A 648 -10.48 -16.33 -10.76
N PRO A 649 -10.55 -17.25 -11.75
CA PRO A 649 -9.97 -17.01 -13.07
C PRO A 649 -10.61 -15.77 -13.72
N ASN A 650 -9.81 -14.72 -13.86
CA ASN A 650 -10.20 -13.46 -14.48
C ASN A 650 -9.41 -13.23 -15.76
N PHE A 651 -10.06 -12.63 -16.76
CA PHE A 651 -9.49 -12.45 -18.10
C PHE A 651 -9.60 -10.99 -18.54
N PHE A 652 -8.58 -10.46 -19.22
CA PHE A 652 -8.64 -9.10 -19.77
C PHE A 652 -9.60 -8.97 -20.94
N MET A 653 -9.78 -10.05 -21.70
CA MET A 653 -10.65 -10.10 -22.87
C MET A 653 -11.47 -11.38 -22.85
N ILE A 654 -12.79 -11.24 -22.97
CA ILE A 654 -13.73 -12.35 -23.05
C ILE A 654 -14.44 -12.23 -24.38
N PHE A 655 -14.37 -13.26 -25.20
CA PHE A 655 -15.05 -13.32 -26.48
C PHE A 655 -16.45 -13.92 -26.32
N GLN A 656 -17.32 -13.56 -27.24
CA GLN A 656 -18.59 -14.23 -27.43
C GLN A 656 -18.38 -15.74 -27.68
N PRO A 657 -19.26 -16.63 -27.18
CA PRO A 657 -19.14 -18.07 -27.41
C PRO A 657 -19.17 -18.43 -28.89
N GLY A 658 -18.34 -19.38 -29.33
CA GLY A 658 -18.33 -19.84 -30.73
C GLY A 658 -17.18 -19.31 -31.57
N THR A 659 -16.52 -18.25 -31.12
CA THR A 659 -15.51 -17.48 -31.86
C THR A 659 -14.14 -18.15 -31.96
N LEU A 660 -13.78 -18.89 -30.92
CA LEU A 660 -12.46 -19.52 -30.75
C LEU A 660 -12.57 -21.06 -30.64
N LYS A 661 -13.69 -21.66 -31.08
CA LYS A 661 -13.95 -23.11 -30.95
C LYS A 661 -13.01 -23.98 -31.77
N ASP A 662 -12.51 -23.47 -32.89
CA ASP A 662 -11.67 -24.23 -33.83
C ASP A 662 -10.19 -24.29 -33.40
N LEU A 663 -9.85 -23.64 -32.28
CA LEU A 663 -8.50 -23.48 -31.80
C LEU A 663 -8.20 -24.42 -30.63
N PRO A 664 -6.95 -24.91 -30.50
CA PRO A 664 -6.56 -25.77 -29.38
C PRO A 664 -6.61 -24.97 -28.07
N ALA A 665 -7.61 -25.29 -27.25
CA ALA A 665 -7.82 -24.66 -25.95
C ALA A 665 -7.44 -25.58 -24.80
N THR A 666 -6.93 -24.98 -23.73
CA THR A 666 -6.77 -25.64 -22.43
C THR A 666 -7.75 -25.06 -21.44
N TYR A 667 -8.14 -25.79 -20.41
CA TYR A 667 -9.08 -25.31 -19.41
C TYR A 667 -8.38 -24.85 -18.13
N LEU A 668 -8.93 -23.80 -17.52
CA LEU A 668 -8.51 -23.21 -16.26
C LEU A 668 -9.71 -23.17 -15.31
N THR A 669 -9.48 -23.54 -14.04
CA THR A 669 -10.44 -23.37 -12.96
C THR A 669 -9.74 -23.08 -11.64
N SER A 670 -10.47 -22.53 -10.67
CA SER A 670 -10.04 -22.45 -9.27
C SER A 670 -11.07 -23.13 -8.37
N PHE A 671 -10.61 -23.70 -7.26
CA PHE A 671 -11.49 -24.38 -6.32
C PHE A 671 -10.97 -24.30 -4.89
N TYR A 672 -11.88 -24.46 -3.93
CA TYR A 672 -11.55 -24.55 -2.51
C TYR A 672 -11.53 -26.01 -2.04
N LEU A 673 -10.43 -26.40 -1.38
CA LEU A 673 -10.26 -27.68 -0.69
C LEU A 673 -9.92 -27.44 0.78
N ALA A 674 -10.71 -28.00 1.69
CA ALA A 674 -10.47 -27.88 3.12
C ALA A 674 -9.14 -28.57 3.56
N PRO A 675 -8.37 -28.01 4.51
CA PRO A 675 -7.07 -28.55 4.94
C PRO A 675 -7.10 -30.01 5.42
N ALA A 676 -8.24 -30.47 5.96
CA ALA A 676 -8.41 -31.86 6.41
C ALA A 676 -8.42 -32.89 5.26
N MET A 677 -8.63 -32.44 4.01
CA MET A 677 -8.71 -33.29 2.83
C MET A 677 -7.42 -33.29 2.00
N THR A 678 -6.46 -32.41 2.29
CA THR A 678 -5.18 -32.28 1.57
C THR A 678 -4.32 -33.54 1.66
N GLY A 679 -4.46 -34.35 2.72
CA GLY A 679 -3.76 -35.63 2.86
C GLY A 679 -4.31 -36.77 1.99
N ARG A 680 -5.51 -36.63 1.41
CA ARG A 680 -6.10 -37.65 0.51
C ARG A 680 -5.83 -37.38 -0.97
N SER A 681 -5.48 -36.15 -1.35
CA SER A 681 -5.20 -35.77 -2.74
C SER A 681 -3.76 -36.10 -3.20
N SER A 682 -2.83 -36.35 -2.27
CA SER A 682 -1.45 -36.74 -2.58
C SER A 682 -1.29 -38.21 -2.99
N THR A 683 -2.29 -39.05 -2.69
CA THR A 683 -2.37 -40.44 -3.18
C THR A 683 -3.20 -40.50 -4.46
N CYS A 684 -2.58 -40.20 -5.60
CA CYS A 684 -3.00 -40.79 -6.87
C CYS A 684 -2.43 -42.22 -6.92
N PRO A 685 -3.25 -43.28 -6.96
CA PRO A 685 -2.74 -44.63 -7.07
C PRO A 685 -2.21 -44.86 -8.49
N GLY A 686 -0.92 -45.16 -8.62
CA GLY A 686 -0.37 -45.76 -9.82
C GLY A 686 -1.08 -47.08 -10.14
N PRO A 687 -1.06 -47.55 -11.40
CA PRO A 687 -1.84 -48.72 -11.80
C PRO A 687 -1.32 -49.98 -11.11
N SER A 688 -2.19 -50.64 -10.34
CA SER A 688 -1.93 -51.96 -9.79
C SER A 688 -1.79 -52.98 -10.92
N ARG A 689 -0.60 -53.56 -11.09
CA ARG A 689 -0.36 -54.69 -11.99
C ARG A 689 -1.22 -55.89 -11.58
N ARG A 690 -2.15 -56.31 -12.44
CA ARG A 690 -2.46 -57.74 -12.73
C ARG A 690 -3.30 -57.88 -14.02
N SER A 691 -2.91 -58.88 -14.82
CA SER A 691 -3.50 -59.48 -16.03
C SER A 691 -3.48 -58.74 -17.38
N ARG A 692 -2.77 -59.40 -18.31
CA ARG A 692 -2.56 -59.22 -19.76
C ARG A 692 -3.82 -58.93 -20.61
N SER A 693 -3.72 -57.94 -21.51
CA SER A 693 -3.82 -58.05 -22.99
C SER A 693 -4.46 -56.82 -23.66
N CYS A 694 -3.84 -56.37 -24.76
CA CYS A 694 -4.34 -55.48 -25.82
C CYS A 694 -4.68 -53.99 -25.57
N ARG A 695 -4.04 -53.16 -26.42
CA ARG A 695 -4.40 -51.83 -26.98
C ARG A 695 -4.27 -50.55 -26.12
N SER A 696 -3.30 -49.73 -26.54
CA SER A 696 -3.34 -48.26 -26.71
C SER A 696 -4.13 -47.41 -25.70
N ARG A 697 -3.45 -46.57 -24.88
CA ARG A 697 -3.81 -45.17 -24.51
C ARG A 697 -2.89 -44.53 -23.44
N PRO A 698 -2.86 -43.17 -23.33
CA PRO A 698 -1.72 -42.37 -22.88
C PRO A 698 -1.69 -42.04 -21.36
N CYS A 699 -0.51 -41.72 -20.85
CA CYS A 699 -0.22 -41.34 -19.47
C CYS A 699 -0.56 -39.87 -19.18
N TRP A 700 -1.18 -39.61 -18.03
CA TRP A 700 -1.51 -38.28 -17.51
C TRP A 700 -0.50 -37.86 -16.43
N ASN A 701 0.14 -36.70 -16.60
CA ASN A 701 0.90 -36.00 -15.56
C ASN A 701 0.33 -34.58 -15.43
N SER A 702 -0.50 -34.33 -14.43
CA SER A 702 -1.16 -33.04 -14.20
C SER A 702 -0.70 -32.46 -12.85
N CYS A 703 -0.01 -31.32 -12.90
CA CYS A 703 0.66 -30.67 -11.78
C CYS A 703 -0.33 -29.86 -10.92
N ALA A 704 -0.28 -30.05 -9.59
CA ALA A 704 -0.95 -29.18 -8.61
C ALA A 704 0.08 -28.22 -7.99
N ALA A 705 -0.18 -26.91 -8.01
CA ALA A 705 0.62 -25.92 -7.32
C ALA A 705 -0.12 -25.44 -6.06
N SER A 706 0.45 -25.68 -4.89
CA SER A 706 -0.05 -25.20 -3.59
C SER A 706 0.46 -23.79 -3.31
N SER A 707 -0.43 -22.87 -2.96
CA SER A 707 -0.05 -21.57 -2.40
C SER A 707 0.38 -21.76 -0.94
N PRO A 708 1.59 -21.33 -0.52
CA PRO A 708 1.93 -21.26 0.89
C PRO A 708 1.16 -20.12 1.54
N LYS A 709 0.68 -20.36 2.77
CA LYS A 709 0.10 -19.35 3.66
C LYS A 709 1.15 -18.38 4.18
#